data_AF-A0A715PRM2-F1
#
_entry.id   AF-A0A715PRM2-F1
#
_cell.length_a   1.000
_cell.length_b   1.000
_cell.length_c   1.000
_cell.angle_alpha   90.00
_cell.angle_beta   90.00
_cell.angle_gamma   90.00
#
_symmetry.space_group_name_H-M   'P 1'
#
loop_
_entity.id
_entity.type
_entity.pdbx_description
1 polymer ?
#
loop_
_entity_poly.entity_id
_entity_poly.type
_entity_poly.pdbx_seq_one_letter_code
_entity_poly.pdbx_strand_id
1 'polypeptide(L)'
;MTPPDDDDTPPDDSVITFSNGVTIDKGKDTLAFDSFKLDSGSVLEGAVWNYSEQNNQWQLTPLGGKTLNVTGWDVTDANAAVIEGTQENGLYWKYDSRGYLILADDKTTVISGDGESHTSDRGMDISGQDRTGVIISGNRTVNTLTGGSSVTDGAIGMVITGDGTTNTISGHSTVDNATGALISGNGTTTNFAGDIAVSGGGTAIIIDGDNATIKNTGTSTINGTGSTGTVIDGNNARVNNDGDMTITDGGTGAHITGDNAVIDNAGDTTVSGTGSTALYIDGDNALIINEGNQTISGGAIGTRIDGDDARIANTGDIAVDGAGSAAAIINGDNSSLTQAGDLLVTDGAMGIITYGAGNEAKNTGNATVRDVDSVGFVVAGEQNTFKNKGNINISLNGTGALVSGNASQATLDGDINVTATEDGDNVYRGATGLDMTGNNNTLNIIGSVTVNGDYDKDSVMAGSSDTLMGMSISGSNNAVDLSGTLNINVSDMSNVDEQYLNTVGLDVAGDGNTVDLAGGININYTEDADGLESAVTSINISGDSSVTLSGESTLNIATVPGGAVTLANVRNGGNLTLDQNSTVNINETVILSNYYMTQALLTASGEGSSINNQGTVVDDGAVALLLADSGAQAQNSGKITAYATTGTSSRNAIAAANGQGSTVNNEAEGTITLVSSLTPFSNTGAGNFPLIWYKNTLYAMLAEDYGEVSNDAGATIYLQGAGVYGVSASKGTALNAGDIYLDGFVPTLDDENNITDKTYWTPPKLYVTSAAMVAGTTDSGYGDATATNTGTINVNNAGFGMMALNGGTAINQGVINLTADAGVEGTDPNQLVGMAALNGGTVVNDTTGKINIYADYGKPFLTDGNSLIVNYGTVCFGDDCQDSDEYNPTNSDVSIPYTDGATIADAGTSTTLGNKAIVTGDVNNTGVVSGESITVLDSGTLTNNDSGVINSNTTVSGNLVNDGVINGALTQNGGDIVNNGTIDSRSLTTNGVLTNARMAP
;
A
#
# COMPACT_ATOMS: atom_id res chain seq x y z
N MET A 1 -95.07 -55.43 2.85
CA MET A 1 -93.64 -55.61 3.15
C MET A 1 -92.91 -54.48 2.46
N THR A 2 -92.15 -53.72 3.25
CA THR A 2 -91.15 -52.72 2.83
C THR A 2 -89.98 -53.40 2.10
N PRO A 3 -89.13 -52.61 1.43
CA PRO A 3 -87.84 -52.31 2.03
C PRO A 3 -87.64 -50.81 2.26
N PRO A 4 -86.75 -50.44 3.20
CA PRO A 4 -86.30 -49.07 3.42
C PRO A 4 -85.33 -48.67 2.30
N ASP A 5 -85.36 -47.40 1.89
CA ASP A 5 -84.15 -46.70 1.43
C ASP A 5 -84.02 -45.59 2.49
N ASP A 6 -83.20 -45.77 3.52
CA ASP A 6 -81.74 -45.55 3.46
C ASP A 6 -81.46 -44.31 2.61
N ASP A 7 -81.69 -43.15 3.23
CA ASP A 7 -80.93 -41.94 2.90
C ASP A 7 -79.48 -42.18 3.38
N ASP A 8 -78.82 -43.14 2.71
CA ASP A 8 -77.39 -43.38 2.70
C ASP A 8 -76.77 -42.29 1.80
N THR A 9 -77.00 -41.02 2.10
CA THR A 9 -75.95 -40.05 1.79
C THR A 9 -74.80 -40.42 2.72
N PRO A 10 -73.65 -40.87 2.21
CA PRO A 10 -72.51 -41.14 3.07
C PRO A 10 -72.27 -39.88 3.91
N PRO A 11 -72.08 -40.00 5.24
CA PRO A 11 -71.70 -38.83 6.04
C PRO A 11 -70.51 -38.16 5.34
N ASP A 12 -70.62 -36.84 5.16
CA ASP A 12 -69.57 -36.05 4.54
C ASP A 12 -68.40 -36.01 5.53
N ASP A 13 -67.55 -37.02 5.48
CA ASP A 13 -66.34 -37.15 6.31
C ASP A 13 -65.15 -36.39 5.70
N SER A 14 -65.41 -35.37 4.85
CA SER A 14 -64.33 -34.61 4.22
C SER A 14 -63.54 -33.81 5.24
N VAL A 15 -62.21 -33.83 5.06
CA VAL A 15 -61.26 -33.00 5.79
C VAL A 15 -60.69 -31.99 4.80
N ILE A 16 -60.98 -30.71 5.00
CA ILE A 16 -60.54 -29.62 4.13
C ILE A 16 -59.63 -28.70 4.93
N THR A 17 -58.42 -28.48 4.44
CA THR A 17 -57.45 -27.55 5.03
C THR A 17 -57.37 -26.29 4.17
N PHE A 18 -57.53 -25.14 4.81
CA PHE A 18 -57.45 -23.80 4.24
C PHE A 18 -56.04 -23.23 4.40
N SER A 19 -55.67 -22.28 3.54
CA SER A 19 -54.33 -21.70 3.49
C SER A 19 -53.94 -20.89 4.72
N ASN A 20 -54.92 -20.41 5.51
CA ASN A 20 -54.69 -19.73 6.78
C ASN A 20 -54.62 -20.68 8.00
N GLY A 21 -54.42 -22.00 7.78
CA GLY A 21 -54.17 -22.96 8.86
C GLY A 21 -55.43 -23.46 9.57
N VAL A 22 -56.60 -23.32 8.93
CA VAL A 22 -57.86 -23.91 9.45
C VAL A 22 -58.13 -25.21 8.73
N THR A 23 -58.44 -26.26 9.49
CA THR A 23 -58.90 -27.54 8.97
C THR A 23 -60.29 -27.84 9.48
N ILE A 24 -61.26 -27.93 8.58
CA ILE A 24 -62.59 -28.44 8.90
C ILE A 24 -62.60 -29.96 8.71
N ASP A 25 -62.94 -30.70 9.77
CA ASP A 25 -63.20 -32.14 9.77
C ASP A 25 -64.70 -32.32 10.00
N LYS A 26 -65.40 -32.58 8.88
CA LYS A 26 -66.86 -32.70 8.90
C LYS A 26 -67.36 -34.00 9.50
N GLY A 27 -66.54 -35.06 9.50
CA GLY A 27 -66.89 -36.33 10.15
C GLY A 27 -66.82 -36.26 11.68
N LYS A 28 -66.11 -35.27 12.22
CA LYS A 28 -66.01 -34.99 13.66
C LYS A 28 -66.74 -33.74 14.13
N ASP A 29 -67.34 -32.97 13.21
CA ASP A 29 -67.93 -31.66 13.47
C ASP A 29 -66.94 -30.67 14.15
N THR A 30 -65.68 -30.68 13.69
CA THR A 30 -64.60 -29.87 14.27
C THR A 30 -63.92 -28.93 13.28
N LEU A 31 -63.52 -27.76 13.77
CA LEU A 31 -62.57 -26.83 13.14
C LEU A 31 -61.28 -26.84 13.96
N ALA A 32 -60.22 -27.40 13.39
CA ALA A 32 -58.88 -27.34 13.95
C ALA A 32 -58.13 -26.14 13.38
N PHE A 33 -57.64 -25.26 14.25
CA PHE A 33 -56.80 -24.12 13.90
C PHE A 33 -55.37 -24.47 14.27
N ASP A 34 -54.44 -24.28 13.35
CA ASP A 34 -53.01 -24.49 13.60
C ASP A 34 -52.47 -23.46 14.60
N SER A 35 -52.95 -22.22 14.50
CA SER A 35 -52.69 -21.12 15.43
C SER A 35 -53.71 -19.98 15.25
N PHE A 36 -53.69 -19.01 16.17
CA PHE A 36 -54.38 -17.73 16.00
C PHE A 36 -53.38 -16.59 16.15
N LYS A 37 -53.36 -15.66 15.19
CA LYS A 37 -52.79 -14.34 15.42
C LYS A 37 -53.82 -13.55 16.22
N LEU A 38 -53.43 -12.95 17.34
CA LEU A 38 -54.26 -11.98 18.01
C LEU A 38 -53.95 -10.59 17.44
N ASP A 39 -54.95 -9.72 17.49
CA ASP A 39 -54.78 -8.30 17.18
C ASP A 39 -53.71 -7.66 18.09
N SER A 40 -53.51 -8.19 19.31
CA SER A 40 -52.41 -7.83 20.22
C SER A 40 -50.99 -8.24 19.75
N GLY A 41 -50.86 -8.87 18.59
CA GLY A 41 -49.60 -9.32 18.01
C GLY A 41 -49.08 -10.66 18.57
N SER A 42 -49.75 -11.26 19.55
CA SER A 42 -49.38 -12.57 20.08
C SER A 42 -49.94 -13.73 19.24
N VAL A 43 -49.20 -14.82 19.13
CA VAL A 43 -49.65 -16.05 18.47
C VAL A 43 -50.05 -17.07 19.52
N LEU A 44 -51.30 -17.54 19.48
CA LEU A 44 -51.79 -18.63 20.32
C LEU A 44 -51.60 -19.96 19.60
N GLU A 45 -51.06 -20.96 20.31
CA GLU A 45 -50.99 -22.35 19.82
C GLU A 45 -52.40 -22.89 19.51
N GLY A 46 -52.47 -23.72 18.46
CA GLY A 46 -53.71 -24.18 17.83
C GLY A 46 -54.79 -24.73 18.74
N ALA A 47 -56.05 -24.60 18.30
CA ALA A 47 -57.22 -25.09 19.04
C ALA A 47 -58.16 -25.88 18.14
N VAL A 48 -58.88 -26.85 18.73
CA VAL A 48 -59.97 -27.56 18.05
C VAL A 48 -61.29 -27.07 18.62
N TRP A 49 -62.11 -26.46 17.77
CA TRP A 49 -63.44 -25.97 18.13
C TRP A 49 -64.50 -26.88 17.52
N ASN A 50 -65.53 -27.20 18.28
CA ASN A 50 -66.68 -27.91 17.71
C ASN A 50 -67.58 -26.89 17.01
N TYR A 51 -68.17 -27.26 15.88
CA TYR A 51 -69.23 -26.48 15.25
C TYR A 51 -70.54 -27.26 15.27
N SER A 52 -71.66 -26.56 15.44
CA SER A 52 -72.99 -27.16 15.37
C SER A 52 -74.00 -26.15 14.87
N GLU A 53 -75.03 -26.61 14.17
CA GLU A 53 -76.13 -25.75 13.75
C GLU A 53 -77.23 -25.77 14.83
N GLN A 54 -77.55 -24.59 15.39
CA GLN A 54 -78.64 -24.43 16.35
C GLN A 54 -79.50 -23.22 15.95
N ASN A 55 -80.83 -23.40 15.95
CA ASN A 55 -81.78 -22.34 15.59
C ASN A 55 -81.52 -21.69 14.20
N ASN A 56 -81.13 -22.48 13.20
CA ASN A 56 -80.72 -22.04 11.84
C ASN A 56 -79.50 -21.09 11.83
N GLN A 57 -78.64 -21.16 12.84
CA GLN A 57 -77.39 -20.42 12.88
C GLN A 57 -76.25 -21.37 13.27
N TRP A 58 -75.14 -21.29 12.54
CA TRP A 58 -73.93 -22.02 12.89
C TRP A 58 -73.31 -21.42 14.15
N GLN A 59 -72.91 -22.27 15.09
CA GLN A 59 -72.28 -21.89 16.35
C GLN A 59 -70.95 -22.62 16.50
N LEU A 60 -69.90 -21.89 16.87
CA LEU A 60 -68.61 -22.44 17.25
C LEU A 60 -68.49 -22.48 18.77
N THR A 61 -68.01 -23.60 19.31
CA THR A 61 -67.78 -23.81 20.74
C THR A 61 -66.30 -24.06 21.02
N PRO A 62 -65.52 -23.02 21.36
CA PRO A 62 -64.18 -23.15 21.93
C PRO A 62 -64.14 -24.02 23.19
N LEU A 63 -62.97 -24.61 23.49
CA LEU A 63 -62.72 -25.45 24.68
C LEU A 63 -63.04 -24.77 26.03
N GLY A 64 -63.12 -23.43 26.05
CA GLY A 64 -63.53 -22.63 27.22
C GLY A 64 -65.05 -22.50 27.44
N GLY A 65 -65.89 -23.09 26.59
CA GLY A 65 -67.35 -23.14 26.77
C GLY A 65 -68.12 -21.86 26.41
N LYS A 66 -67.46 -20.84 25.83
CA LYS A 66 -68.13 -19.66 25.27
C LYS A 66 -68.76 -20.04 23.92
N THR A 67 -69.88 -19.42 23.55
CA THR A 67 -70.51 -19.64 22.22
C THR A 67 -70.19 -18.46 21.28
N LEU A 68 -69.69 -18.77 20.08
CA LEU A 68 -69.51 -17.81 18.99
C LEU A 68 -70.55 -18.10 17.90
N ASN A 69 -71.49 -17.19 17.69
CA ASN A 69 -72.46 -17.29 16.61
C ASN A 69 -71.81 -16.83 15.30
N VAL A 70 -71.96 -17.62 14.24
CA VAL A 70 -71.47 -17.29 12.90
C VAL A 70 -72.56 -16.55 12.14
N THR A 71 -72.22 -15.43 11.53
CA THR A 71 -73.09 -14.67 10.61
C THR A 71 -72.55 -14.64 9.19
N GLY A 72 -71.24 -14.86 9.02
CA GLY A 72 -70.58 -14.96 7.72
C GLY A 72 -69.52 -16.06 7.73
N TRP A 73 -69.48 -16.84 6.64
CA TRP A 73 -68.41 -17.78 6.34
C TRP A 73 -68.12 -17.67 4.85
N ASP A 74 -66.90 -17.28 4.51
CA ASP A 74 -66.42 -17.19 3.14
C ASP A 74 -65.07 -17.93 2.97
N VAL A 75 -64.75 -18.29 1.73
CA VAL A 75 -63.44 -18.84 1.36
C VAL A 75 -62.86 -17.97 0.27
N THR A 76 -61.71 -17.36 0.54
CA THR A 76 -61.08 -16.44 -0.41
C THR A 76 -60.57 -17.18 -1.65
N ASP A 77 -60.27 -16.42 -2.70
CA ASP A 77 -59.61 -16.95 -3.91
C ASP A 77 -58.23 -17.58 -3.60
N ALA A 78 -57.61 -17.18 -2.49
CA ALA A 78 -56.37 -17.76 -1.97
C ALA A 78 -56.60 -18.99 -1.06
N ASN A 79 -57.81 -19.56 -1.07
CA ASN A 79 -58.23 -20.70 -0.25
C ASN A 79 -58.13 -20.46 1.28
N ALA A 80 -58.28 -19.21 1.74
CA ALA A 80 -58.30 -18.90 3.18
C ALA A 80 -59.75 -18.87 3.70
N ALA A 81 -60.01 -19.45 4.86
CA ALA A 81 -61.33 -19.40 5.48
C ALA A 81 -61.51 -18.10 6.28
N VAL A 82 -62.56 -17.33 5.98
CA VAL A 82 -62.94 -16.13 6.72
C VAL A 82 -64.24 -16.40 7.43
N ILE A 83 -64.26 -16.27 8.76
CA ILE A 83 -65.45 -16.57 9.57
C ILE A 83 -65.71 -15.38 10.50
N GLU A 84 -66.92 -14.87 10.52
CA GLU A 84 -67.28 -13.74 11.38
C GLU A 84 -68.66 -13.90 12.01
N GLY A 85 -68.89 -13.19 13.11
CA GLY A 85 -70.22 -13.05 13.67
C GLY A 85 -70.25 -12.40 15.04
N THR A 86 -71.07 -12.93 15.94
CA THR A 86 -71.29 -12.35 17.27
C THR A 86 -70.99 -13.32 18.40
N GLN A 87 -70.31 -12.83 19.42
CA GLN A 87 -70.12 -13.49 20.69
C GLN A 87 -71.47 -13.65 21.41
N GLU A 88 -71.54 -14.51 22.44
CA GLU A 88 -72.76 -14.72 23.25
C GLU A 88 -73.35 -13.43 23.85
N ASN A 89 -72.51 -12.44 24.15
CA ASN A 89 -72.91 -11.11 24.64
C ASN A 89 -73.31 -10.12 23.52
N GLY A 90 -73.32 -10.55 22.26
CA GLY A 90 -73.69 -9.74 21.09
C GLY A 90 -72.54 -8.95 20.47
N LEU A 91 -71.32 -9.01 21.03
CA LEU A 91 -70.16 -8.29 20.50
C LEU A 91 -69.58 -8.96 19.26
N TYR A 92 -69.04 -8.18 18.34
CA TYR A 92 -68.47 -8.68 17.09
C TYR A 92 -67.23 -9.56 17.30
N TRP A 93 -67.01 -10.50 16.39
CA TRP A 93 -65.74 -11.21 16.25
C TRP A 93 -65.49 -11.60 14.78
N LYS A 94 -64.22 -11.76 14.41
CA LYS A 94 -63.81 -12.26 13.09
C LYS A 94 -62.54 -13.09 13.18
N TYR A 95 -62.50 -14.18 12.45
CA TYR A 95 -61.29 -14.88 12.04
C TYR A 95 -61.05 -14.57 10.55
N ASP A 96 -59.97 -13.86 10.25
CA ASP A 96 -59.75 -13.32 8.91
C ASP A 96 -58.83 -14.16 8.01
N SER A 97 -58.63 -13.67 6.78
CA SER A 97 -57.87 -14.36 5.75
C SER A 97 -56.37 -14.48 6.06
N ARG A 98 -55.83 -13.68 7.00
CA ARG A 98 -54.43 -13.73 7.45
C ARG A 98 -54.26 -14.51 8.76
N GLY A 99 -55.37 -15.03 9.30
CA GLY A 99 -55.40 -15.83 10.52
C GLY A 99 -55.54 -15.02 11.81
N TYR A 100 -55.94 -13.74 11.73
CA TYR A 100 -56.23 -12.95 12.91
C TYR A 100 -57.58 -13.31 13.51
N LEU A 101 -57.60 -13.59 14.81
CA LEU A 101 -58.80 -13.60 15.63
C LEU A 101 -58.99 -12.21 16.26
N ILE A 102 -59.95 -11.45 15.73
CA ILE A 102 -60.27 -10.09 16.11
C ILE A 102 -61.54 -10.13 16.97
N LEU A 103 -61.49 -9.55 18.17
CA LEU A 103 -62.60 -9.54 19.13
C LEU A 103 -62.98 -8.11 19.49
N ALA A 104 -64.28 -7.78 19.44
CA ALA A 104 -64.78 -6.52 19.97
C ALA A 104 -65.06 -6.63 21.48
N ASP A 105 -64.81 -5.54 22.20
CA ASP A 105 -65.28 -5.32 23.57
C ASP A 105 -66.50 -4.36 23.61
N ASP A 106 -66.98 -4.02 24.81
CA ASP A 106 -68.15 -3.14 25.00
C ASP A 106 -67.91 -1.67 24.62
N LYS A 107 -66.65 -1.30 24.34
CA LYS A 107 -66.20 0.04 23.95
C LYS A 107 -65.61 0.08 22.54
N THR A 108 -65.49 -1.06 21.85
CA THR A 108 -65.07 -1.13 20.46
C THR A 108 -66.19 -0.65 19.53
N THR A 109 -65.87 0.30 18.65
CA THR A 109 -66.77 0.72 17.58
C THR A 109 -66.58 -0.19 16.36
N VAL A 110 -67.63 -0.85 15.90
CA VAL A 110 -67.57 -1.78 14.77
C VAL A 110 -68.30 -1.21 13.57
N ILE A 111 -67.63 -1.20 12.42
CA ILE A 111 -68.15 -0.77 11.12
C ILE A 111 -67.94 -1.95 10.16
N SER A 112 -68.98 -2.33 9.41
CA SER A 112 -68.90 -3.46 8.48
C SER A 112 -69.64 -3.20 7.17
N GLY A 113 -69.15 -3.81 6.09
CA GLY A 113 -69.77 -3.77 4.77
C GLY A 113 -68.77 -3.74 3.62
N ASP A 114 -68.98 -4.58 2.60
CA ASP A 114 -68.14 -4.61 1.41
C ASP A 114 -68.42 -3.43 0.47
N GLY A 115 -67.37 -2.81 -0.07
CA GLY A 115 -67.47 -1.71 -1.03
C GLY A 115 -68.02 -0.40 -0.46
N GLU A 116 -68.21 -0.34 0.87
CA GLU A 116 -68.76 0.82 1.55
C GLU A 116 -67.71 1.90 1.81
N SER A 117 -68.18 3.14 1.96
CA SER A 117 -67.34 4.29 2.33
C SER A 117 -67.68 4.79 3.73
N HIS A 118 -66.65 5.04 4.53
CA HIS A 118 -66.79 5.46 5.92
C HIS A 118 -66.01 6.75 6.18
N THR A 119 -66.65 7.72 6.82
CA THR A 119 -65.98 8.94 7.29
C THR A 119 -66.20 9.06 8.79
N SER A 120 -65.11 9.20 9.55
CA SER A 120 -65.17 9.38 11.00
C SER A 120 -64.15 10.41 11.47
N ASP A 121 -64.56 11.26 12.41
CA ASP A 121 -63.64 12.02 13.24
C ASP A 121 -63.24 11.13 14.42
N ARG A 122 -61.96 10.80 14.53
CA ARG A 122 -61.42 9.84 15.48
C ARG A 122 -61.48 10.44 16.88
N GLY A 123 -60.74 11.52 17.17
CA GLY A 123 -60.71 12.14 18.50
C GLY A 123 -60.56 11.11 19.63
N MET A 124 -59.76 10.06 19.43
CA MET A 124 -59.78 8.85 20.26
C MET A 124 -58.66 8.84 21.27
N ASP A 125 -58.98 8.77 22.57
CA ASP A 125 -58.04 8.42 23.65
C ASP A 125 -58.32 6.97 24.07
N ILE A 126 -57.47 6.04 23.65
CA ILE A 126 -57.62 4.60 23.86
C ILE A 126 -56.46 4.11 24.71
N SER A 127 -56.77 3.49 25.84
CA SER A 127 -55.79 2.93 26.78
C SER A 127 -56.30 1.61 27.33
N GLY A 128 -55.38 0.66 27.54
CA GLY A 128 -55.59 -0.62 28.20
C GLY A 128 -55.15 -1.82 27.34
N GLN A 129 -54.53 -2.80 28.00
CA GLN A 129 -54.01 -4.01 27.36
C GLN A 129 -55.11 -4.75 26.59
N ASP A 130 -54.82 -5.14 25.35
CA ASP A 130 -55.70 -5.91 24.46
C ASP A 130 -57.04 -5.22 24.14
N ARG A 131 -57.12 -3.89 24.29
CA ARG A 131 -58.31 -3.10 23.96
C ARG A 131 -58.26 -2.58 22.54
N THR A 132 -59.28 -2.89 21.74
CA THR A 132 -59.42 -2.39 20.37
C THR A 132 -60.44 -1.25 20.30
N GLY A 133 -60.03 -0.10 19.77
CA GLY A 133 -60.88 1.08 19.66
C GLY A 133 -61.92 0.98 18.56
N VAL A 134 -61.48 0.74 17.32
CA VAL A 134 -62.34 0.65 16.13
C VAL A 134 -62.03 -0.62 15.36
N ILE A 135 -63.05 -1.32 14.86
CA ILE A 135 -62.93 -2.41 13.88
C ILE A 135 -63.68 -2.00 12.61
N ILE A 136 -63.01 -2.04 11.47
CA ILE A 136 -63.61 -1.89 10.14
C ILE A 136 -63.45 -3.22 9.40
N SER A 137 -64.55 -3.92 9.13
CA SER A 137 -64.56 -5.21 8.44
C SER A 137 -65.24 -5.13 7.08
N GLY A 138 -64.54 -5.52 6.03
CA GLY A 138 -65.11 -5.60 4.68
C GLY A 138 -64.06 -5.42 3.60
N ASN A 139 -64.32 -6.02 2.44
CA ASN A 139 -63.49 -5.89 1.25
C ASN A 139 -63.79 -4.56 0.53
N ARG A 140 -62.77 -3.97 -0.09
CA ARG A 140 -62.88 -2.75 -0.92
C ARG A 140 -63.49 -1.56 -0.19
N THR A 141 -63.32 -1.47 1.13
CA THR A 141 -63.80 -0.34 1.93
C THR A 141 -62.97 0.91 1.66
N VAL A 142 -63.61 2.09 1.74
CA VAL A 142 -62.94 3.39 1.62
C VAL A 142 -63.13 4.18 2.90
N ASN A 143 -62.08 4.34 3.69
CA ASN A 143 -62.14 4.86 5.05
C ASN A 143 -61.42 6.21 5.12
N THR A 144 -62.13 7.28 5.51
CA THR A 144 -61.56 8.60 5.79
C THR A 144 -61.66 8.89 7.28
N LEU A 145 -60.52 8.95 7.94
CA LEU A 145 -60.39 8.99 9.39
C LEU A 145 -59.58 10.23 9.78
N THR A 146 -60.28 11.27 10.19
CA THR A 146 -59.69 12.58 10.55
C THR A 146 -59.60 12.72 12.07
N GLY A 147 -58.92 13.76 12.56
CA GLY A 147 -58.84 14.07 13.99
C GLY A 147 -57.71 13.37 14.73
N GLY A 148 -57.28 13.98 15.84
CA GLY A 148 -56.16 13.46 16.64
C GLY A 148 -56.53 12.21 17.43
N SER A 149 -55.53 11.41 17.80
CA SER A 149 -55.72 10.19 18.57
C SER A 149 -54.55 9.95 19.53
N SER A 150 -54.81 9.42 20.71
CA SER A 150 -53.81 8.88 21.63
C SER A 150 -54.11 7.41 21.91
N VAL A 151 -53.15 6.53 21.63
CA VAL A 151 -53.29 5.07 21.87
C VAL A 151 -52.17 4.64 22.82
N THR A 152 -52.50 4.11 24.00
CA THR A 152 -51.52 3.78 25.04
C THR A 152 -51.75 2.42 25.71
N ASP A 153 -50.75 1.96 26.47
CA ASP A 153 -50.88 0.84 27.44
C ASP A 153 -51.33 -0.50 26.84
N GLY A 154 -50.79 -0.89 25.69
CA GLY A 154 -51.06 -2.17 25.03
C GLY A 154 -52.36 -2.19 24.21
N ALA A 155 -52.99 -1.03 24.03
CA ALA A 155 -54.20 -0.91 23.22
C ALA A 155 -53.91 -0.94 21.71
N ILE A 156 -54.97 -1.18 20.94
CA ILE A 156 -54.98 -1.09 19.48
C ILE A 156 -55.96 0.01 19.09
N GLY A 157 -55.48 1.05 18.42
CA GLY A 157 -56.31 2.17 18.03
C GLY A 157 -57.43 1.74 17.09
N MET A 158 -57.05 0.98 16.06
CA MET A 158 -57.97 0.51 15.03
C MET A 158 -57.49 -0.78 14.37
N VAL A 159 -58.44 -1.63 14.00
CA VAL A 159 -58.23 -2.82 13.15
C VAL A 159 -59.05 -2.65 11.87
N ILE A 160 -58.42 -2.78 10.70
CA ILE A 160 -59.08 -2.81 9.39
C ILE A 160 -58.82 -4.18 8.78
N THR A 161 -59.87 -4.93 8.47
CA THR A 161 -59.75 -6.33 8.01
C THR A 161 -60.57 -6.57 6.74
N GLY A 162 -59.88 -6.91 5.65
CA GLY A 162 -60.45 -7.16 4.32
C GLY A 162 -59.49 -6.73 3.20
N ASP A 163 -59.71 -7.26 2.00
CA ASP A 163 -58.85 -7.00 0.84
C ASP A 163 -59.26 -5.71 0.10
N GLY A 164 -58.29 -5.00 -0.46
CA GLY A 164 -58.52 -3.84 -1.33
C GLY A 164 -58.98 -2.57 -0.61
N THR A 165 -58.69 -2.44 0.69
CA THR A 165 -59.13 -1.28 1.47
C THR A 165 -58.32 -0.02 1.13
N THR A 166 -58.98 1.13 1.09
CA THR A 166 -58.34 2.44 0.89
C THR A 166 -58.59 3.29 2.12
N ASN A 167 -57.52 3.70 2.81
CA ASN A 167 -57.59 4.36 4.10
C ASN A 167 -56.91 5.73 4.00
N THR A 168 -57.58 6.79 4.42
CA THR A 168 -57.01 8.13 4.56
C THR A 168 -57.05 8.49 6.03
N ILE A 169 -55.88 8.60 6.64
CA ILE A 169 -55.70 8.81 8.05
C ILE A 169 -55.02 10.17 8.26
N SER A 170 -55.64 11.06 9.01
CA SER A 170 -55.11 12.42 9.22
C SER A 170 -55.41 12.95 10.62
N GLY A 171 -54.66 13.98 11.03
CA GLY A 171 -54.64 14.49 12.41
C GLY A 171 -53.35 14.09 13.14
N HIS A 172 -53.20 14.56 14.38
CA HIS A 172 -52.04 14.27 15.23
C HIS A 172 -52.28 12.97 16.01
N SER A 173 -51.44 11.96 15.80
CA SER A 173 -51.58 10.64 16.43
C SER A 173 -50.38 10.35 17.35
N THR A 174 -50.65 10.12 18.64
CA THR A 174 -49.66 9.64 19.62
C THR A 174 -49.89 8.16 19.92
N VAL A 175 -48.85 7.34 19.85
CA VAL A 175 -48.90 5.89 20.13
C VAL A 175 -47.81 5.56 21.14
N ASP A 176 -48.16 5.09 22.34
CA ASP A 176 -47.20 4.81 23.42
C ASP A 176 -47.39 3.39 23.98
N ASN A 177 -46.41 2.50 23.79
CA ASN A 177 -46.51 1.08 24.17
C ASN A 177 -47.80 0.42 23.64
N ALA A 178 -48.18 0.72 22.39
CA ALA A 178 -49.47 0.35 21.80
C ALA A 178 -49.37 0.19 20.27
N THR A 179 -50.43 -0.29 19.61
CA THR A 179 -50.53 -0.31 18.15
C THR A 179 -51.51 0.75 17.66
N GLY A 180 -51.09 1.69 16.82
CA GLY A 180 -51.98 2.72 16.30
C GLY A 180 -53.06 2.16 15.37
N ALA A 181 -52.65 1.41 14.35
CA ALA A 181 -53.54 0.71 13.42
C ALA A 181 -52.98 -0.65 13.00
N LEU A 182 -53.84 -1.68 12.97
CA LEU A 182 -53.57 -2.98 12.35
C LEU A 182 -54.44 -3.11 11.10
N ILE A 183 -53.82 -3.35 9.94
CA ILE A 183 -54.51 -3.51 8.66
C ILE A 183 -54.19 -4.91 8.13
N SER A 184 -55.18 -5.78 8.09
CA SER A 184 -55.05 -7.17 7.64
C SER A 184 -55.81 -7.38 6.33
N GLY A 185 -55.08 -7.74 5.28
CA GLY A 185 -55.64 -7.96 3.94
C GLY A 185 -54.73 -7.49 2.82
N ASN A 186 -54.95 -8.03 1.62
CA ASN A 186 -54.13 -7.74 0.44
C ASN A 186 -54.59 -6.47 -0.29
N GLY A 187 -53.69 -5.81 -1.02
CA GLY A 187 -54.00 -4.69 -1.91
C GLY A 187 -54.52 -3.45 -1.18
N THR A 188 -54.09 -3.24 0.06
CA THR A 188 -54.51 -2.11 0.87
C THR A 188 -53.73 -0.85 0.48
N THR A 189 -54.36 0.31 0.51
CA THR A 189 -53.73 1.61 0.27
C THR A 189 -54.01 2.52 1.44
N THR A 190 -52.98 3.03 2.11
CA THR A 190 -53.13 3.87 3.30
C THR A 190 -52.36 5.17 3.14
N ASN A 191 -53.08 6.29 3.17
CA ASN A 191 -52.55 7.65 3.06
C ASN A 191 -52.56 8.36 4.42
N PHE A 192 -51.40 8.81 4.89
CA PHE A 192 -51.19 9.56 6.13
C PHE A 192 -50.86 11.02 5.82
N ALA A 193 -51.58 11.95 6.44
CA ALA A 193 -51.43 13.39 6.19
C ALA A 193 -51.36 14.25 7.45
N GLY A 194 -50.82 13.72 8.55
CA GLY A 194 -50.63 14.46 9.82
C GLY A 194 -49.52 13.86 10.68
N ASP A 195 -49.20 14.51 11.79
CA ASP A 195 -48.04 14.13 12.60
C ASP A 195 -48.28 12.82 13.37
N ILE A 196 -47.29 11.94 13.37
CA ILE A 196 -47.28 10.70 14.14
C ILE A 196 -46.15 10.77 15.18
N ALA A 197 -46.47 10.51 16.45
CA ALA A 197 -45.48 10.36 17.51
C ALA A 197 -45.61 8.96 18.13
N VAL A 198 -44.55 8.16 18.05
CA VAL A 198 -44.49 6.79 18.59
C VAL A 198 -43.49 6.71 19.73
N SER A 199 -43.88 6.10 20.85
CA SER A 199 -43.00 5.88 22.00
C SER A 199 -43.27 4.56 22.74
N GLY A 200 -42.41 4.26 23.73
CA GLY A 200 -42.64 3.20 24.70
C GLY A 200 -42.69 1.77 24.12
N GLY A 201 -42.09 1.53 22.95
CA GLY A 201 -42.19 0.24 22.28
C GLY A 201 -43.46 0.08 21.43
N GLY A 202 -44.17 1.18 21.15
CA GLY A 202 -45.37 1.17 20.32
C GLY A 202 -45.09 1.01 18.83
N THR A 203 -46.10 0.64 18.05
CA THR A 203 -46.04 0.59 16.59
C THR A 203 -47.13 1.47 16.00
N ALA A 204 -46.82 2.44 15.13
CA ALA A 204 -47.88 3.30 14.59
C ALA A 204 -48.84 2.49 13.72
N ILE A 205 -48.31 1.71 12.76
CA ILE A 205 -49.10 0.95 11.79
C ILE A 205 -48.47 -0.42 11.56
N ILE A 206 -49.30 -1.45 11.55
CA ILE A 206 -48.96 -2.80 11.07
C ILE A 206 -49.84 -3.10 9.86
N ILE A 207 -49.24 -3.53 8.76
CA ILE A 207 -49.96 -4.05 7.60
C ILE A 207 -49.54 -5.49 7.35
N ASP A 208 -50.48 -6.43 7.47
CA ASP A 208 -50.25 -7.85 7.16
C ASP A 208 -51.02 -8.19 5.86
N GLY A 209 -50.29 -8.24 4.73
CA GLY A 209 -50.87 -8.50 3.42
C GLY A 209 -50.01 -8.04 2.25
N ASP A 210 -50.15 -8.73 1.11
CA ASP A 210 -49.41 -8.44 -0.12
C ASP A 210 -49.97 -7.22 -0.84
N ASN A 211 -49.12 -6.53 -1.62
CA ASN A 211 -49.45 -5.34 -2.42
C ASN A 211 -49.95 -4.16 -1.58
N ALA A 212 -49.46 -4.03 -0.34
CA ALA A 212 -49.73 -2.89 0.52
C ALA A 212 -49.09 -1.62 -0.06
N THR A 213 -49.84 -0.51 -0.10
CA THR A 213 -49.32 0.81 -0.46
C THR A 213 -49.48 1.77 0.71
N ILE A 214 -48.39 2.41 1.12
CA ILE A 214 -48.39 3.48 2.12
C ILE A 214 -47.95 4.76 1.44
N LYS A 215 -48.70 5.83 1.68
CA LYS A 215 -48.29 7.19 1.35
C LYS A 215 -48.26 8.02 2.62
N ASN A 216 -47.12 8.56 3.01
CA ASN A 216 -47.01 9.47 4.14
C ASN A 216 -46.60 10.86 3.65
N THR A 217 -47.43 11.87 3.90
CA THR A 217 -47.12 13.28 3.66
C THR A 217 -47.05 14.08 4.97
N GLY A 218 -47.17 13.43 6.12
CA GLY A 218 -47.05 14.03 7.45
C GLY A 218 -45.70 13.74 8.09
N THR A 219 -45.38 14.43 9.18
CA THR A 219 -44.13 14.22 9.92
C THR A 219 -44.23 13.04 10.89
N SER A 220 -43.16 12.26 11.02
CA SER A 220 -43.12 11.12 11.94
C SER A 220 -41.99 11.27 12.95
N THR A 221 -42.32 11.13 14.24
CA THR A 221 -41.36 11.08 15.35
C THR A 221 -41.44 9.71 16.01
N ILE A 222 -40.41 8.88 15.88
CA ILE A 222 -40.36 7.53 16.45
C ILE A 222 -39.28 7.51 17.53
N ASN A 223 -39.66 7.35 18.80
CA ASN A 223 -38.73 7.45 19.92
C ASN A 223 -38.75 6.22 20.83
N GLY A 224 -37.58 5.73 21.22
CA GLY A 224 -37.42 4.70 22.24
C GLY A 224 -37.35 3.28 21.68
N THR A 225 -36.71 2.41 22.46
CA THR A 225 -36.42 1.03 22.07
C THR A 225 -37.69 0.25 21.73
N GLY A 226 -37.70 -0.39 20.57
CA GLY A 226 -38.83 -1.19 20.08
C GLY A 226 -39.96 -0.36 19.48
N SER A 227 -39.90 0.97 19.55
CA SER A 227 -40.88 1.82 18.89
C SER A 227 -40.70 1.73 17.37
N THR A 228 -41.76 1.48 16.62
CA THR A 228 -41.71 1.34 15.16
C THR A 228 -42.75 2.24 14.48
N GLY A 229 -42.37 2.98 13.44
CA GLY A 229 -43.32 3.78 12.68
C GLY A 229 -44.28 2.88 11.91
N THR A 230 -43.74 2.09 10.99
CA THR A 230 -44.51 1.20 10.12
C THR A 230 -43.92 -0.20 10.09
N VAL A 231 -44.77 -1.21 10.22
CA VAL A 231 -44.46 -2.62 9.93
C VAL A 231 -45.28 -3.07 8.73
N ILE A 232 -44.66 -3.68 7.72
CA ILE A 232 -45.35 -4.33 6.60
C ILE A 232 -44.87 -5.76 6.46
N ASP A 233 -45.78 -6.71 6.63
CA ASP A 233 -45.55 -8.14 6.41
C ASP A 233 -46.29 -8.58 5.14
N GLY A 234 -45.61 -8.53 4.00
CA GLY A 234 -46.19 -8.87 2.71
C GLY A 234 -45.33 -8.49 1.50
N ASN A 235 -45.51 -9.22 0.41
CA ASN A 235 -44.78 -9.00 -0.83
C ASN A 235 -45.32 -7.80 -1.61
N ASN A 236 -44.48 -7.19 -2.45
CA ASN A 236 -44.82 -6.06 -3.32
C ASN A 236 -45.31 -4.82 -2.55
N ALA A 237 -44.79 -4.61 -1.34
CA ALA A 237 -45.07 -3.41 -0.56
C ALA A 237 -44.60 -2.17 -1.31
N ARG A 238 -45.36 -1.07 -1.24
CA ARG A 238 -44.99 0.22 -1.85
C ARG A 238 -45.11 1.33 -0.83
N VAL A 239 -44.00 1.92 -0.43
CA VAL A 239 -43.95 3.00 0.56
C VAL A 239 -43.50 4.28 -0.12
N ASN A 240 -44.31 5.33 -0.11
CA ASN A 240 -43.93 6.67 -0.53
C ASN A 240 -44.00 7.60 0.70
N ASN A 241 -42.87 8.19 1.07
CA ASN A 241 -42.72 9.06 2.21
C ASN A 241 -42.26 10.45 1.76
N ASP A 242 -43.22 11.38 1.64
CA ASP A 242 -43.00 12.79 1.32
C ASP A 242 -42.73 13.64 2.59
N GLY A 243 -43.01 13.12 3.80
CA GLY A 243 -42.90 13.86 5.06
C GLY A 243 -41.65 13.54 5.87
N ASP A 244 -41.21 14.49 6.70
CA ASP A 244 -39.96 14.34 7.46
C ASP A 244 -40.06 13.30 8.58
N MET A 245 -38.96 12.57 8.82
CA MET A 245 -38.85 11.57 9.87
C MET A 245 -37.77 11.94 10.90
N THR A 246 -38.09 11.79 12.18
CA THR A 246 -37.15 11.86 13.30
C THR A 246 -37.23 10.56 14.09
N ILE A 247 -36.15 9.79 14.12
CA ILE A 247 -36.08 8.48 14.79
C ILE A 247 -34.99 8.51 15.86
N THR A 248 -35.33 8.24 17.11
CA THR A 248 -34.41 8.38 18.26
C THR A 248 -34.49 7.23 19.25
N ASP A 249 -33.43 7.08 20.07
CA ASP A 249 -33.37 6.20 21.26
C ASP A 249 -33.73 4.71 21.02
N GLY A 250 -33.36 4.15 19.86
CA GLY A 250 -33.58 2.75 19.50
C GLY A 250 -34.88 2.48 18.73
N GLY A 251 -35.48 3.52 18.14
CA GLY A 251 -36.68 3.41 17.31
C GLY A 251 -36.39 2.92 15.88
N THR A 252 -37.41 2.40 15.20
CA THR A 252 -37.35 2.00 13.79
C THR A 252 -38.36 2.79 12.95
N GLY A 253 -37.95 3.43 11.86
CA GLY A 253 -38.87 4.17 10.99
C GLY A 253 -39.84 3.24 10.27
N ALA A 254 -39.32 2.36 9.43
CA ALA A 254 -40.07 1.31 8.76
C ALA A 254 -39.35 -0.05 8.83
N HIS A 255 -40.11 -1.11 9.08
CA HIS A 255 -39.70 -2.50 9.02
C HIS A 255 -40.57 -3.24 8.00
N ILE A 256 -39.95 -3.82 6.97
CA ILE A 256 -40.67 -4.49 5.88
C ILE A 256 -40.15 -5.92 5.76
N THR A 257 -41.05 -6.88 5.92
CA THR A 257 -40.81 -8.31 5.67
C THR A 257 -41.53 -8.71 4.38
N GLY A 258 -40.79 -8.99 3.32
CA GLY A 258 -41.35 -9.45 2.04
C GLY A 258 -40.62 -8.95 0.81
N ASP A 259 -40.79 -9.68 -0.29
CA ASP A 259 -40.05 -9.46 -1.53
C ASP A 259 -40.66 -8.34 -2.37
N ASN A 260 -39.85 -7.74 -3.24
CA ASN A 260 -40.24 -6.73 -4.24
C ASN A 260 -40.78 -5.43 -3.61
N ALA A 261 -40.32 -5.08 -2.41
CA ALA A 261 -40.67 -3.82 -1.77
C ALA A 261 -40.16 -2.63 -2.61
N VAL A 262 -40.98 -1.58 -2.78
CA VAL A 262 -40.57 -0.33 -3.44
C VAL A 262 -40.76 0.84 -2.49
N ILE A 263 -39.67 1.48 -2.12
CA ILE A 263 -39.60 2.60 -1.18
C ILE A 263 -39.17 3.85 -1.95
N ASP A 264 -39.90 4.94 -1.74
CA ASP A 264 -39.67 6.26 -2.33
C ASP A 264 -39.75 7.30 -1.21
N ASN A 265 -38.60 7.77 -0.75
CA ASN A 265 -38.47 8.68 0.39
C ASN A 265 -37.98 10.06 -0.08
N ALA A 266 -38.91 11.00 -0.22
CA ALA A 266 -38.62 12.40 -0.54
C ALA A 266 -38.44 13.28 0.71
N GLY A 267 -38.97 12.87 1.87
CA GLY A 267 -38.84 13.61 3.13
C GLY A 267 -37.45 13.48 3.78
N ASP A 268 -37.03 14.53 4.50
CA ASP A 268 -35.76 14.53 5.21
C ASP A 268 -35.83 13.57 6.41
N THR A 269 -34.72 12.88 6.69
CA THR A 269 -34.65 11.86 7.74
C THR A 269 -33.54 12.16 8.73
N THR A 270 -33.89 12.30 10.00
CA THR A 270 -32.94 12.38 11.12
C THR A 270 -33.04 11.10 11.96
N VAL A 271 -31.93 10.38 12.13
CA VAL A 271 -31.85 9.15 12.91
C VAL A 271 -30.75 9.32 13.96
N SER A 272 -31.05 9.12 15.24
CA SER A 272 -30.03 9.21 16.28
C SER A 272 -30.16 8.19 17.40
N GLY A 273 -29.03 7.80 17.98
CA GLY A 273 -28.95 6.90 19.13
C GLY A 273 -28.83 5.42 18.75
N THR A 274 -28.21 4.66 19.65
CA THR A 274 -27.85 3.26 19.41
C THR A 274 -29.07 2.40 19.14
N GLY A 275 -29.01 1.62 18.06
CA GLY A 275 -30.09 0.73 17.66
C GLY A 275 -31.24 1.41 16.90
N SER A 276 -31.18 2.74 16.72
CA SER A 276 -32.13 3.43 15.87
C SER A 276 -31.89 3.09 14.39
N THR A 277 -32.95 2.80 13.64
CA THR A 277 -32.86 2.47 12.21
C THR A 277 -33.94 3.20 11.42
N ALA A 278 -33.61 3.91 10.33
CA ALA A 278 -34.66 4.54 9.52
C ALA A 278 -35.46 3.53 8.69
N LEU A 279 -34.77 2.67 7.94
CA LEU A 279 -35.40 1.65 7.10
C LEU A 279 -34.72 0.30 7.30
N TYR A 280 -35.50 -0.72 7.63
CA TYR A 280 -35.06 -2.11 7.69
C TYR A 280 -35.93 -2.98 6.78
N ILE A 281 -35.31 -3.63 5.80
CA ILE A 281 -35.97 -4.57 4.89
C ILE A 281 -35.38 -5.97 5.06
N ASP A 282 -36.25 -6.95 5.25
CA ASP A 282 -35.99 -8.39 5.21
C ASP A 282 -36.78 -8.96 4.00
N GLY A 283 -36.10 -9.14 2.87
CA GLY A 283 -36.75 -9.56 1.62
C GLY A 283 -35.99 -9.17 0.35
N ASP A 284 -36.22 -9.94 -0.71
CA ASP A 284 -35.45 -9.84 -1.95
C ASP A 284 -36.02 -8.78 -2.91
N ASN A 285 -35.21 -8.35 -3.87
CA ASN A 285 -35.61 -7.47 -4.98
C ASN A 285 -36.17 -6.10 -4.54
N ALA A 286 -35.76 -5.59 -3.38
CA ALA A 286 -36.18 -4.28 -2.90
C ALA A 286 -35.68 -3.15 -3.83
N LEU A 287 -36.51 -2.15 -4.10
CA LEU A 287 -36.13 -0.92 -4.82
C LEU A 287 -36.32 0.28 -3.89
N ILE A 288 -35.25 0.97 -3.53
CA ILE A 288 -35.26 2.11 -2.61
C ILE A 288 -34.76 3.35 -3.35
N ILE A 289 -35.52 4.45 -3.27
CA ILE A 289 -35.13 5.77 -3.76
C ILE A 289 -35.21 6.73 -2.57
N ASN A 290 -34.08 7.33 -2.18
CA ASN A 290 -34.00 8.32 -1.11
C ASN A 290 -33.60 9.67 -1.72
N GLU A 291 -34.57 10.58 -1.87
CA GLU A 291 -34.34 11.93 -2.38
C GLU A 291 -34.09 12.96 -1.27
N GLY A 292 -34.68 12.77 -0.10
CA GLY A 292 -34.49 13.63 1.08
C GLY A 292 -33.10 13.47 1.70
N ASN A 293 -32.66 14.51 2.43
CA ASN A 293 -31.38 14.49 3.13
C ASN A 293 -31.45 13.58 4.36
N GLN A 294 -30.33 12.95 4.71
CA GLN A 294 -30.23 12.06 5.87
C GLN A 294 -29.17 12.56 6.85
N THR A 295 -29.55 12.68 8.12
CA THR A 295 -28.64 12.94 9.24
C THR A 295 -28.69 11.77 10.20
N ILE A 296 -27.59 11.05 10.36
CA ILE A 296 -27.53 9.79 11.10
C ILE A 296 -26.46 9.93 12.18
N SER A 297 -26.77 9.67 13.45
CA SER A 297 -25.79 9.83 14.53
C SER A 297 -25.90 8.88 15.73
N GLY A 298 -24.82 8.77 16.51
CA GLY A 298 -24.84 8.12 17.82
C GLY A 298 -25.09 6.60 17.81
N GLY A 299 -24.59 5.88 16.80
CA GLY A 299 -24.77 4.44 16.64
C GLY A 299 -26.03 4.03 15.88
N ALA A 300 -26.57 4.94 15.07
CA ALA A 300 -27.79 4.75 14.29
C ALA A 300 -27.52 4.26 12.86
N ILE A 301 -28.50 3.59 12.25
CA ILE A 301 -28.42 3.09 10.87
C ILE A 301 -29.44 3.81 9.99
N GLY A 302 -29.03 4.32 8.83
CA GLY A 302 -29.95 4.85 7.83
C GLY A 302 -30.79 3.74 7.22
N THR A 303 -30.16 2.92 6.39
CA THR A 303 -30.83 1.80 5.69
C THR A 303 -30.13 0.47 5.98
N ARG A 304 -30.90 -0.55 6.36
CA ARG A 304 -30.44 -1.94 6.50
C ARG A 304 -31.23 -2.85 5.56
N ILE A 305 -30.52 -3.67 4.78
CA ILE A 305 -31.13 -4.63 3.86
C ILE A 305 -30.55 -6.01 4.12
N ASP A 306 -31.45 -6.91 4.50
CA ASP A 306 -31.19 -8.33 4.70
C ASP A 306 -31.97 -9.10 3.61
N GLY A 307 -31.52 -9.00 2.36
CA GLY A 307 -32.15 -9.64 1.20
C GLY A 307 -31.38 -9.40 -0.10
N ASP A 308 -31.60 -10.26 -1.09
CA ASP A 308 -30.83 -10.30 -2.34
C ASP A 308 -31.40 -9.36 -3.40
N ASP A 309 -30.60 -9.03 -4.41
CA ASP A 309 -30.99 -8.27 -5.61
C ASP A 309 -31.59 -6.88 -5.34
N ALA A 310 -31.27 -6.27 -4.18
CA ALA A 310 -31.78 -4.96 -3.83
C ALA A 310 -31.18 -3.84 -4.69
N ARG A 311 -31.92 -2.78 -4.94
CA ARG A 311 -31.52 -1.61 -5.73
C ARG A 311 -31.78 -0.34 -4.94
N ILE A 312 -30.72 0.37 -4.56
CA ILE A 312 -30.80 1.62 -3.79
C ILE A 312 -30.30 2.80 -4.63
N ALA A 313 -31.03 3.90 -4.64
CA ALA A 313 -30.60 5.17 -5.21
C ALA A 313 -30.79 6.28 -4.17
N ASN A 314 -29.68 6.84 -3.69
CA ASN A 314 -29.67 7.98 -2.78
C ASN A 314 -29.29 9.23 -3.57
N THR A 315 -30.19 10.20 -3.68
CA THR A 315 -29.91 11.48 -4.35
C THR A 315 -29.82 12.66 -3.39
N GLY A 316 -30.34 12.53 -2.17
CA GLY A 316 -30.13 13.50 -1.10
C GLY A 316 -28.73 13.37 -0.47
N ASP A 317 -28.30 14.41 0.23
CA ASP A 317 -27.04 14.41 0.96
C ASP A 317 -27.17 13.56 2.23
N ILE A 318 -26.09 12.86 2.59
CA ILE A 318 -26.04 12.01 3.78
C ILE A 318 -24.92 12.47 4.69
N ALA A 319 -25.24 12.79 5.94
CA ALA A 319 -24.29 13.02 7.01
C ALA A 319 -24.39 11.89 8.05
N VAL A 320 -23.28 11.21 8.33
CA VAL A 320 -23.18 10.12 9.29
C VAL A 320 -22.13 10.47 10.34
N ASP A 321 -22.51 10.40 11.61
CA ASP A 321 -21.70 10.88 12.72
C ASP A 321 -21.67 9.90 13.90
N GLY A 322 -20.51 9.71 14.52
CA GLY A 322 -20.37 8.94 15.75
C GLY A 322 -20.22 7.43 15.55
N ALA A 323 -19.42 6.83 16.43
CA ALA A 323 -19.08 5.41 16.43
C ALA A 323 -20.31 4.49 16.33
N GLY A 324 -20.22 3.51 15.41
CA GLY A 324 -21.27 2.53 15.15
C GLY A 324 -22.42 3.03 14.28
N SER A 325 -22.41 4.30 13.85
CA SER A 325 -23.39 4.81 12.89
C SER A 325 -23.07 4.33 11.47
N ALA A 326 -24.10 4.10 10.65
CA ALA A 326 -23.95 3.69 9.25
C ALA A 326 -24.98 4.34 8.32
N ALA A 327 -24.58 4.80 7.12
CA ALA A 327 -25.55 5.27 6.11
C ALA A 327 -26.39 4.10 5.57
N ALA A 328 -25.71 3.06 5.09
CA ALA A 328 -26.34 1.89 4.50
C ALA A 328 -25.54 0.62 4.79
N ILE A 329 -26.24 -0.46 5.14
CA ILE A 329 -25.69 -1.81 5.32
C ILE A 329 -26.42 -2.78 4.41
N ILE A 330 -25.69 -3.40 3.49
CA ILE A 330 -26.20 -4.39 2.53
C ILE A 330 -25.62 -5.76 2.89
N ASN A 331 -26.48 -6.65 3.41
CA ASN A 331 -26.08 -8.00 3.84
C ASN A 331 -26.45 -9.11 2.84
N GLY A 332 -27.26 -8.83 1.82
CA GLY A 332 -27.58 -9.80 0.77
C GLY A 332 -26.59 -9.79 -0.41
N ASP A 333 -26.93 -10.57 -1.43
CA ASP A 333 -26.14 -10.78 -2.63
C ASP A 333 -26.69 -9.99 -3.83
N ASN A 334 -25.83 -9.70 -4.82
CA ASN A 334 -26.16 -9.09 -6.12
C ASN A 334 -26.92 -7.74 -6.05
N SER A 335 -26.84 -7.04 -4.93
CA SER A 335 -27.50 -5.76 -4.74
C SER A 335 -26.71 -4.62 -5.38
N SER A 336 -27.39 -3.57 -5.85
CA SER A 336 -26.78 -2.37 -6.42
C SER A 336 -27.18 -1.11 -5.65
N LEU A 337 -26.21 -0.31 -5.19
CA LEU A 337 -26.44 1.00 -4.58
C LEU A 337 -25.81 2.10 -5.44
N THR A 338 -26.53 3.21 -5.63
CA THR A 338 -25.98 4.46 -6.19
C THR A 338 -26.16 5.61 -5.20
N GLN A 339 -25.05 6.18 -4.73
CA GLN A 339 -24.98 7.42 -3.97
C GLN A 339 -24.68 8.59 -4.91
N ALA A 340 -25.60 9.53 -5.04
CA ALA A 340 -25.47 10.70 -5.90
C ALA A 340 -25.37 12.03 -5.16
N GLY A 341 -25.99 12.15 -3.98
CA GLY A 341 -25.76 13.28 -3.06
C GLY A 341 -24.39 13.18 -2.39
N ASP A 342 -23.96 14.26 -1.75
CA ASP A 342 -22.69 14.27 -1.04
C ASP A 342 -22.77 13.41 0.24
N LEU A 343 -21.65 12.78 0.61
CA LEU A 343 -21.52 11.92 1.78
C LEU A 343 -20.51 12.53 2.76
N LEU A 344 -20.95 12.80 3.99
CA LEU A 344 -20.09 13.21 5.11
C LEU A 344 -20.06 12.10 6.15
N VAL A 345 -18.86 11.66 6.56
CA VAL A 345 -18.65 10.62 7.57
C VAL A 345 -17.65 11.12 8.63
N THR A 346 -18.09 11.19 9.90
CA THR A 346 -17.33 11.79 11.01
C THR A 346 -17.41 10.98 12.31
N ASP A 347 -16.51 11.26 13.25
CA ASP A 347 -16.50 10.74 14.62
C ASP A 347 -16.60 9.20 14.78
N GLY A 348 -15.94 8.43 13.91
CA GLY A 348 -15.90 6.95 13.96
C GLY A 348 -17.08 6.26 13.25
N ALA A 349 -17.84 7.00 12.45
CA ALA A 349 -18.94 6.46 11.67
C ALA A 349 -18.48 5.69 10.43
N MET A 350 -19.38 4.89 9.86
CA MET A 350 -19.18 4.21 8.58
C MET A 350 -20.17 4.76 7.55
N GLY A 351 -19.75 4.99 6.32
CA GLY A 351 -20.66 5.41 5.25
C GLY A 351 -21.46 4.24 4.71
N ILE A 352 -21.05 3.71 3.55
CA ILE A 352 -21.75 2.62 2.86
C ILE A 352 -20.98 1.30 3.03
N ILE A 353 -21.68 0.25 3.46
CA ILE A 353 -21.10 -1.06 3.76
C ILE A 353 -21.73 -2.17 2.90
N THR A 354 -20.89 -3.02 2.31
CA THR A 354 -21.30 -4.20 1.51
C THR A 354 -20.63 -5.47 2.05
N TYR A 355 -21.41 -6.44 2.55
CA TYR A 355 -20.89 -7.69 3.17
C TYR A 355 -21.13 -8.97 2.35
N GLY A 356 -22.20 -9.05 1.55
CA GLY A 356 -22.54 -10.24 0.77
C GLY A 356 -21.67 -10.45 -0.47
N ALA A 357 -22.17 -11.18 -1.46
CA ALA A 357 -21.47 -11.51 -2.69
C ALA A 357 -22.04 -10.78 -3.93
N GLY A 358 -21.16 -10.31 -4.83
CA GLY A 358 -21.57 -9.74 -6.12
C GLY A 358 -22.30 -8.40 -6.05
N ASN A 359 -22.25 -7.70 -4.91
CA ASN A 359 -22.86 -6.39 -4.72
C ASN A 359 -22.11 -5.29 -5.49
N GLU A 360 -22.81 -4.30 -6.02
CA GLU A 360 -22.24 -3.10 -6.65
C GLU A 360 -22.59 -1.84 -5.86
N ALA A 361 -21.60 -1.14 -5.32
CA ALA A 361 -21.77 0.20 -4.76
C ALA A 361 -21.17 1.25 -5.70
N LYS A 362 -21.96 2.26 -6.07
CA LYS A 362 -21.54 3.36 -6.93
C LYS A 362 -21.68 4.69 -6.21
N ASN A 363 -20.64 5.52 -6.24
CA ASN A 363 -20.69 6.89 -5.75
C ASN A 363 -20.45 7.87 -6.91
N THR A 364 -21.34 8.85 -7.07
CA THR A 364 -21.19 9.97 -8.00
C THR A 364 -21.19 11.33 -7.32
N GLY A 365 -21.61 11.42 -6.06
CA GLY A 365 -21.44 12.61 -5.21
C GLY A 365 -20.04 12.68 -4.63
N ASN A 366 -19.68 13.78 -3.97
CA ASN A 366 -18.40 13.86 -3.27
C ASN A 366 -18.50 13.20 -1.89
N ALA A 367 -17.41 12.61 -1.42
CA ALA A 367 -17.31 12.09 -0.08
C ALA A 367 -16.31 12.92 0.74
N THR A 368 -16.63 13.20 1.99
CA THR A 368 -15.74 13.78 2.98
C THR A 368 -15.71 12.86 4.18
N VAL A 369 -14.52 12.34 4.52
CA VAL A 369 -14.32 11.41 5.64
C VAL A 369 -13.32 12.02 6.60
N ARG A 370 -13.71 12.19 7.87
CA ARG A 370 -12.85 12.82 8.88
C ARG A 370 -12.99 12.11 10.22
N ASP A 371 -12.00 12.30 11.06
CA ASP A 371 -11.90 11.77 12.43
C ASP A 371 -11.53 10.29 12.48
N VAL A 372 -10.95 9.90 13.62
CA VAL A 372 -10.45 8.55 13.85
C VAL A 372 -11.56 7.52 13.70
N ASP A 373 -11.21 6.35 13.15
CA ASP A 373 -12.11 5.21 12.90
C ASP A 373 -13.24 5.47 11.88
N SER A 374 -13.34 6.68 11.31
CA SER A 374 -14.33 6.98 10.27
C SER A 374 -13.96 6.34 8.94
N VAL A 375 -14.90 5.66 8.29
CA VAL A 375 -14.67 5.00 6.99
C VAL A 375 -15.76 5.36 5.98
N GLY A 376 -15.40 5.94 4.84
CA GLY A 376 -16.36 6.36 3.82
C GLY A 376 -17.09 5.21 3.14
N PHE A 377 -16.32 4.25 2.63
CA PHE A 377 -16.85 3.10 1.90
C PHE A 377 -16.20 1.80 2.37
N VAL A 378 -16.99 0.78 2.64
CA VAL A 378 -16.52 -0.55 3.04
C VAL A 378 -16.99 -1.60 2.04
N VAL A 379 -16.01 -2.15 1.33
CA VAL A 379 -16.17 -3.21 0.32
C VAL A 379 -15.64 -4.51 0.91
N ALA A 380 -16.47 -5.13 1.76
CA ALA A 380 -16.20 -6.44 2.34
C ALA A 380 -16.81 -7.53 1.43
N GLY A 381 -16.85 -8.80 1.87
CA GLY A 381 -17.53 -9.87 1.13
C GLY A 381 -16.74 -10.45 -0.05
N GLU A 382 -17.43 -11.06 -1.00
CA GLU A 382 -16.81 -11.76 -2.13
C GLU A 382 -17.30 -11.19 -3.48
N GLN A 383 -16.38 -10.88 -4.40
CA GLN A 383 -16.72 -10.37 -5.74
C GLN A 383 -17.56 -9.06 -5.73
N ASN A 384 -17.46 -8.27 -4.67
CA ASN A 384 -18.16 -6.98 -4.62
C ASN A 384 -17.45 -5.95 -5.49
N THR A 385 -18.21 -5.04 -6.09
CA THR A 385 -17.73 -3.99 -6.98
C THR A 385 -17.98 -2.62 -6.38
N PHE A 386 -16.97 -1.77 -6.29
CA PHE A 386 -17.10 -0.36 -5.91
C PHE A 386 -16.69 0.56 -7.05
N LYS A 387 -17.52 1.56 -7.36
CA LYS A 387 -17.25 2.54 -8.43
C LYS A 387 -17.42 3.95 -7.90
N ASN A 388 -16.35 4.71 -7.81
CA ASN A 388 -16.38 6.09 -7.36
C ASN A 388 -16.08 7.06 -8.50
N LYS A 389 -16.93 8.06 -8.69
CA LYS A 389 -16.71 9.14 -9.66
C LYS A 389 -16.52 10.51 -9.02
N GLY A 390 -17.10 10.76 -7.85
CA GLY A 390 -16.88 12.01 -7.13
C GLY A 390 -15.56 12.00 -6.39
N ASN A 391 -15.13 13.16 -5.89
CA ASN A 391 -13.88 13.25 -5.15
C ASN A 391 -14.08 12.70 -3.73
N ILE A 392 -13.05 12.06 -3.18
CA ILE A 392 -13.02 11.62 -1.77
C ILE A 392 -11.99 12.49 -1.06
N ASN A 393 -12.42 13.26 -0.06
CA ASN A 393 -11.55 14.12 0.75
C ASN A 393 -11.42 13.54 2.16
N ILE A 394 -10.19 13.31 2.61
CA ILE A 394 -9.89 12.60 3.86
C ILE A 394 -8.96 13.44 4.75
N SER A 395 -9.25 13.51 6.05
CA SER A 395 -8.38 14.15 7.05
C SER A 395 -8.62 13.54 8.44
N LEU A 396 -7.86 13.97 9.45
CA LEU A 396 -8.11 13.67 10.87
C LEU A 396 -8.17 12.16 11.22
N ASN A 397 -7.31 11.33 10.61
CA ASN A 397 -7.28 9.87 10.75
C ASN A 397 -8.50 9.12 10.19
N GLY A 398 -9.29 9.76 9.32
CA GLY A 398 -10.31 9.07 8.55
C GLY A 398 -9.71 8.14 7.48
N THR A 399 -10.52 7.20 6.99
CA THR A 399 -10.21 6.31 5.87
C THR A 399 -11.20 6.47 4.72
N GLY A 400 -10.74 6.82 3.53
CA GLY A 400 -11.61 7.08 2.38
C GLY A 400 -12.39 5.84 1.93
N ALA A 401 -11.68 4.78 1.57
CA ALA A 401 -12.25 3.51 1.17
C ALA A 401 -11.47 2.32 1.75
N LEU A 402 -12.19 1.32 2.27
CA LEU A 402 -11.67 0.07 2.79
C LEU A 402 -12.13 -1.10 1.89
N VAL A 403 -11.19 -1.78 1.24
CA VAL A 403 -11.43 -2.98 0.41
C VAL A 403 -10.89 -4.21 1.13
N SER A 404 -11.75 -4.88 1.90
CA SER A 404 -11.38 -6.02 2.76
C SER A 404 -11.90 -7.37 2.25
N GLY A 405 -12.62 -7.38 1.13
CA GLY A 405 -13.21 -8.59 0.55
C GLY A 405 -12.22 -9.54 -0.16
N ASN A 406 -12.76 -10.56 -0.80
CA ASN A 406 -12.03 -11.49 -1.67
C ASN A 406 -12.51 -11.36 -3.12
N ALA A 407 -11.58 -11.25 -4.07
CA ALA A 407 -11.90 -11.11 -5.50
C ALA A 407 -12.82 -9.91 -5.81
N SER A 408 -12.83 -8.90 -4.94
CA SER A 408 -13.59 -7.67 -5.12
C SER A 408 -12.88 -6.72 -6.09
N GLN A 409 -13.67 -5.87 -6.74
CA GLN A 409 -13.19 -4.91 -7.72
C GLN A 409 -13.52 -3.49 -7.27
N ALA A 410 -12.57 -2.57 -7.38
CA ALA A 410 -12.79 -1.15 -7.13
C ALA A 410 -12.34 -0.33 -8.34
N THR A 411 -13.11 0.70 -8.70
CA THR A 411 -12.76 1.66 -9.76
C THR A 411 -12.96 3.07 -9.25
N LEU A 412 -11.91 3.89 -9.28
CA LEU A 412 -11.91 5.25 -8.73
C LEU A 412 -11.59 6.25 -9.84
N ASP A 413 -12.63 6.84 -10.43
CA ASP A 413 -12.53 7.86 -11.48
C ASP A 413 -12.29 9.26 -10.90
N GLY A 414 -12.84 9.55 -9.71
CA GLY A 414 -12.62 10.82 -9.00
C GLY A 414 -11.30 10.86 -8.24
N ASP A 415 -10.88 12.05 -7.85
CA ASP A 415 -9.62 12.24 -7.13
C ASP A 415 -9.76 11.82 -5.64
N ILE A 416 -8.68 11.27 -5.09
CA ILE A 416 -8.54 10.97 -3.66
C ILE A 416 -7.60 12.02 -3.07
N ASN A 417 -8.10 12.84 -2.14
CA ASN A 417 -7.34 13.90 -1.50
C ASN A 417 -7.16 13.59 -0.02
N VAL A 418 -5.95 13.22 0.38
CA VAL A 418 -5.56 12.94 1.76
C VAL A 418 -4.82 14.15 2.30
N THR A 419 -5.37 14.83 3.31
CA THR A 419 -4.81 16.08 3.83
C THR A 419 -4.61 16.00 5.33
N ALA A 420 -3.39 16.28 5.78
CA ALA A 420 -3.13 16.47 7.21
C ALA A 420 -3.86 17.72 7.69
N THR A 421 -4.56 17.63 8.82
CA THR A 421 -5.33 18.75 9.37
C THR A 421 -5.26 18.74 10.89
N GLU A 422 -5.36 19.92 11.50
CA GLU A 422 -5.40 20.08 12.95
C GLU A 422 -6.70 19.54 13.56
N ASP A 423 -6.56 18.76 14.63
CA ASP A 423 -7.66 18.35 15.48
C ASP A 423 -8.04 19.44 16.52
N GLY A 424 -8.96 19.10 17.44
CA GLY A 424 -9.40 20.02 18.50
C GLY A 424 -8.30 20.47 19.47
N ASP A 425 -7.16 19.78 19.51
CA ASP A 425 -5.99 20.12 20.34
C ASP A 425 -4.92 20.92 19.55
N ASN A 426 -5.20 21.30 18.30
CA ASN A 426 -4.28 21.93 17.33
C ASN A 426 -3.08 21.03 16.99
N VAL A 427 -3.30 19.71 16.90
CA VAL A 427 -2.30 18.75 16.45
C VAL A 427 -2.64 18.29 15.05
N TYR A 428 -1.70 18.41 14.11
CA TYR A 428 -1.85 17.84 12.76
C TYR A 428 -1.91 16.32 12.83
N ARG A 429 -3.00 15.76 12.33
CA ARG A 429 -3.27 14.32 12.29
C ARG A 429 -3.06 13.76 10.88
N GLY A 430 -2.77 12.46 10.83
CA GLY A 430 -2.69 11.69 9.60
C GLY A 430 -4.05 11.47 8.94
N ALA A 431 -4.09 10.56 7.97
CA ALA A 431 -5.29 10.09 7.27
C ALA A 431 -4.90 8.99 6.28
N THR A 432 -5.85 8.16 5.88
CA THR A 432 -5.64 7.10 4.89
C THR A 432 -6.59 7.28 3.70
N GLY A 433 -6.06 7.43 2.49
CA GLY A 433 -6.89 7.54 1.29
C GLY A 433 -7.62 6.24 0.98
N LEU A 434 -6.85 5.19 0.73
CA LEU A 434 -7.36 3.85 0.45
C LEU A 434 -6.63 2.80 1.28
N ASP A 435 -7.38 1.85 1.84
CA ASP A 435 -6.86 0.69 2.53
C ASP A 435 -7.42 -0.59 1.92
N MET A 436 -6.55 -1.45 1.40
CA MET A 436 -6.89 -2.75 0.85
C MET A 436 -6.25 -3.82 1.73
N THR A 437 -7.08 -4.63 2.38
CA THR A 437 -6.64 -5.67 3.34
C THR A 437 -7.07 -7.08 2.94
N GLY A 438 -7.90 -7.18 1.91
CA GLY A 438 -8.40 -8.44 1.40
C GLY A 438 -7.42 -9.20 0.50
N ASN A 439 -7.92 -10.21 -0.21
CA ASN A 439 -7.11 -11.02 -1.13
C ASN A 439 -7.70 -11.07 -2.55
N ASN A 440 -6.83 -11.23 -3.54
CA ASN A 440 -7.23 -11.38 -4.95
C ASN A 440 -8.06 -10.20 -5.49
N ASN A 441 -8.01 -9.04 -4.85
CA ASN A 441 -8.80 -7.88 -5.26
C ASN A 441 -8.15 -7.16 -6.43
N THR A 442 -8.95 -6.42 -7.20
CA THR A 442 -8.47 -5.56 -8.28
C THR A 442 -8.93 -4.12 -8.05
N LEU A 443 -8.01 -3.17 -8.14
CA LEU A 443 -8.29 -1.74 -7.99
C LEU A 443 -7.76 -0.98 -9.20
N ASN A 444 -8.64 -0.25 -9.88
CA ASN A 444 -8.27 0.63 -10.99
C ASN A 444 -8.54 2.09 -10.59
N ILE A 445 -7.51 2.92 -10.58
CA ILE A 445 -7.59 4.33 -10.21
C ILE A 445 -7.30 5.16 -11.46
N ILE A 446 -8.32 5.90 -11.91
CA ILE A 446 -8.25 6.81 -13.05
C ILE A 446 -8.02 8.25 -12.58
N GLY A 447 -8.61 8.63 -11.44
CA GLY A 447 -8.31 9.89 -10.77
C GLY A 447 -6.89 9.92 -10.20
N SER A 448 -6.49 11.09 -9.68
CA SER A 448 -5.20 11.21 -8.99
C SER A 448 -5.34 10.88 -7.50
N VAL A 449 -4.25 10.39 -6.90
CA VAL A 449 -4.13 10.29 -5.44
C VAL A 449 -3.21 11.41 -4.98
N THR A 450 -3.72 12.33 -4.16
CA THR A 450 -2.96 13.49 -3.69
C THR A 450 -2.85 13.46 -2.18
N VAL A 451 -1.62 13.53 -1.68
CA VAL A 451 -1.28 13.52 -0.26
C VAL A 451 -0.65 14.86 0.10
N ASN A 452 -1.25 15.59 1.04
CA ASN A 452 -0.88 16.96 1.39
C ASN A 452 -0.57 17.10 2.89
N GLY A 453 0.67 17.47 3.22
CA GLY A 453 1.11 17.93 4.53
C GLY A 453 1.70 19.33 4.43
N ASP A 454 1.04 20.34 4.99
CA ASP A 454 1.54 21.71 5.00
C ASP A 454 1.57 22.19 6.44
N TYR A 455 2.77 22.26 7.00
CA TYR A 455 3.02 22.54 8.41
C TYR A 455 3.72 23.89 8.50
N ASP A 456 2.97 24.88 8.99
CA ASP A 456 3.49 26.21 9.27
C ASP A 456 4.51 26.18 10.40
N LYS A 457 5.24 27.31 10.55
CA LYS A 457 6.08 27.55 11.71
C LYS A 457 5.31 27.35 13.02
N ASP A 458 5.96 26.72 14.00
CA ASP A 458 5.41 26.41 15.32
C ASP A 458 4.26 25.36 15.31
N SER A 459 4.02 24.65 14.20
CA SER A 459 3.00 23.58 14.11
C SER A 459 3.34 22.36 14.97
N VAL A 460 2.31 21.77 15.59
CA VAL A 460 2.40 20.53 16.38
C VAL A 460 1.85 19.38 15.55
N MET A 461 2.55 18.26 15.52
CA MET A 461 2.23 17.09 14.69
C MET A 461 2.09 15.85 15.56
N ALA A 462 1.31 14.88 15.12
CA ALA A 462 1.07 13.67 15.90
C ALA A 462 2.32 12.79 16.16
N GLY A 463 3.45 13.06 15.48
CA GLY A 463 4.65 12.24 15.62
C GLY A 463 4.44 10.86 15.01
N SER A 464 5.03 9.84 15.64
CA SER A 464 4.89 8.44 15.24
C SER A 464 3.55 7.80 15.58
N SER A 465 2.60 8.50 16.21
CA SER A 465 1.30 7.88 16.52
C SER A 465 0.43 7.72 15.28
N ASP A 466 0.66 8.56 14.27
CA ASP A 466 -0.15 8.64 13.06
C ASP A 466 0.74 8.57 11.81
N THR A 467 0.11 8.42 10.65
CA THR A 467 0.78 8.46 9.34
C THR A 467 -0.15 9.11 8.34
N LEU A 468 0.41 9.93 7.45
CA LEU A 468 -0.31 10.47 6.31
C LEU A 468 -0.13 9.51 5.11
N MET A 469 -1.16 8.73 4.81
CA MET A 469 -1.10 7.59 3.89
C MET A 469 -1.97 7.80 2.66
N GLY A 470 -1.38 7.71 1.46
CA GLY A 470 -2.14 7.70 0.21
C GLY A 470 -2.90 6.38 0.03
N MET A 471 -2.15 5.28 -0.12
CA MET A 471 -2.69 3.94 -0.34
C MET A 471 -1.95 2.90 0.50
N SER A 472 -2.69 2.03 1.17
CA SER A 472 -2.20 0.83 1.87
C SER A 472 -2.73 -0.41 1.15
N ILE A 473 -1.84 -1.26 0.66
CA ILE A 473 -2.16 -2.52 -0.01
C ILE A 473 -1.54 -3.67 0.79
N SER A 474 -2.38 -4.45 1.42
CA SER A 474 -2.01 -5.59 2.26
C SER A 474 -2.88 -6.81 1.93
N GLY A 475 -2.49 -7.97 2.45
CA GLY A 475 -3.06 -9.25 2.05
C GLY A 475 -2.24 -9.90 0.94
N SER A 476 -2.89 -10.67 0.07
CA SER A 476 -2.20 -11.43 -0.97
C SER A 476 -2.88 -11.39 -2.33
N ASN A 477 -2.05 -11.38 -3.38
CA ASN A 477 -2.48 -11.44 -4.78
C ASN A 477 -3.41 -10.30 -5.20
N ASN A 478 -3.31 -9.13 -4.56
CA ASN A 478 -4.06 -7.96 -4.99
C ASN A 478 -3.39 -7.28 -6.20
N ALA A 479 -4.20 -6.76 -7.11
CA ALA A 479 -3.75 -6.05 -8.30
C ALA A 479 -4.24 -4.60 -8.28
N VAL A 480 -3.35 -3.64 -8.48
CA VAL A 480 -3.68 -2.21 -8.46
C VAL A 480 -3.11 -1.52 -9.70
N ASP A 481 -3.95 -0.86 -10.47
CA ASP A 481 -3.56 -0.04 -11.62
C ASP A 481 -3.87 1.44 -11.31
N LEU A 482 -2.86 2.29 -11.20
CA LEU A 482 -3.02 3.74 -11.04
C LEU A 482 -2.60 4.45 -12.34
N SER A 483 -3.60 4.89 -13.10
CA SER A 483 -3.39 5.65 -14.35
C SER A 483 -3.36 7.17 -14.16
N GLY A 484 -4.00 7.68 -13.10
CA GLY A 484 -3.75 9.03 -12.61
C GLY A 484 -2.40 9.15 -11.92
N THR A 485 -2.03 10.35 -11.48
CA THR A 485 -0.72 10.58 -10.86
C THR A 485 -0.81 10.44 -9.34
N LEU A 486 0.23 9.87 -8.71
CA LEU A 486 0.43 9.95 -7.26
C LEU A 486 1.17 11.25 -6.94
N ASN A 487 0.49 12.21 -6.31
CA ASN A 487 1.08 13.50 -5.92
C ASN A 487 1.30 13.53 -4.41
N ILE A 488 2.51 13.88 -3.98
CA ILE A 488 2.88 14.03 -2.58
C ILE A 488 3.43 15.44 -2.40
N ASN A 489 2.73 16.26 -1.63
CA ASN A 489 3.12 17.63 -1.34
C ASN A 489 3.34 17.75 0.17
N VAL A 490 4.59 17.89 0.59
CA VAL A 490 4.95 18.04 1.99
C VAL A 490 5.84 19.27 2.18
N SER A 491 5.38 20.20 2.99
CA SER A 491 6.09 21.41 3.40
C SER A 491 6.15 21.46 4.91
N ASP A 492 7.28 21.08 5.49
CA ASP A 492 7.49 21.08 6.94
C ASP A 492 8.33 22.28 7.37
N MET A 493 7.66 23.39 7.68
CA MET A 493 8.31 24.60 8.19
C MET A 493 8.26 24.66 9.72
N SER A 494 7.89 23.56 10.39
CA SER A 494 7.86 23.51 11.85
C SER A 494 9.27 23.63 12.43
N ASN A 495 9.32 24.11 13.66
CA ASN A 495 10.55 24.33 14.43
C ASN A 495 10.34 23.94 15.91
N VAL A 496 9.36 23.06 16.14
CA VAL A 496 8.98 22.58 17.46
C VAL A 496 9.71 21.25 17.71
N ASP A 497 10.45 21.18 18.81
CA ASP A 497 11.21 19.99 19.17
C ASP A 497 10.33 18.72 19.18
N GLU A 498 10.84 17.64 18.58
CA GLU A 498 10.26 16.29 18.50
C GLU A 498 8.91 16.18 17.76
N GLN A 499 8.58 17.13 16.87
CA GLN A 499 7.35 17.11 16.07
C GLN A 499 7.63 16.71 14.61
N TYR A 500 6.93 15.70 14.10
CA TYR A 500 6.96 15.29 12.69
C TYR A 500 5.68 14.53 12.34
N LEU A 501 5.37 14.35 11.06
CA LEU A 501 4.34 13.41 10.61
C LEU A 501 4.82 12.68 9.35
N ASN A 502 5.07 11.38 9.49
CA ASN A 502 5.53 10.57 8.37
C ASN A 502 4.46 10.50 7.28
N THR A 503 4.91 10.62 6.04
CA THR A 503 4.07 10.54 4.85
C THR A 503 4.47 9.34 4.01
N VAL A 504 3.48 8.51 3.66
CA VAL A 504 3.66 7.36 2.76
C VAL A 504 2.69 7.48 1.59
N GLY A 505 3.21 7.45 0.37
CA GLY A 505 2.38 7.51 -0.84
C GLY A 505 1.63 6.21 -1.09
N LEU A 506 2.40 5.13 -1.21
CA LEU A 506 1.96 3.75 -1.42
C LEU A 506 2.73 2.83 -0.48
N ASP A 507 2.01 2.08 0.34
CA ASP A 507 2.53 0.98 1.15
C ASP A 507 2.03 -0.36 0.60
N VAL A 508 2.95 -1.28 0.30
CA VAL A 508 2.66 -2.63 -0.20
C VAL A 508 3.25 -3.64 0.76
N ALA A 509 2.37 -4.43 1.39
CA ALA A 509 2.73 -5.46 2.35
C ALA A 509 2.12 -6.82 1.96
N GLY A 510 2.73 -7.90 2.44
CA GLY A 510 2.32 -9.27 2.07
C GLY A 510 2.87 -9.71 0.72
N ASP A 511 2.36 -10.85 0.24
CA ASP A 511 2.95 -11.59 -0.89
C ASP A 511 2.02 -11.65 -2.11
N GLY A 512 2.61 -11.61 -3.30
CA GLY A 512 1.92 -11.73 -4.59
C GLY A 512 1.17 -10.47 -5.02
N ASN A 513 1.28 -9.35 -4.30
CA ASN A 513 0.61 -8.11 -4.72
C ASN A 513 1.36 -7.47 -5.90
N THR A 514 0.60 -6.90 -6.84
CA THR A 514 1.09 -6.26 -8.06
C THR A 514 0.51 -4.86 -8.16
N VAL A 515 1.35 -3.84 -8.31
CA VAL A 515 0.91 -2.44 -8.44
C VAL A 515 1.58 -1.79 -9.65
N ASP A 516 0.79 -1.27 -10.59
CA ASP A 516 1.26 -0.54 -11.76
C ASP A 516 0.94 0.96 -11.62
N LEU A 517 1.97 1.79 -11.48
CA LEU A 517 1.90 3.25 -11.35
C LEU A 517 2.12 3.91 -12.72
N ALA A 518 1.13 3.79 -13.60
CA ALA A 518 1.23 4.24 -14.99
C ALA A 518 1.25 5.77 -15.15
N GLY A 519 0.64 6.51 -14.21
CA GLY A 519 0.59 7.97 -14.24
C GLY A 519 1.78 8.69 -13.60
N GLY A 520 2.80 7.95 -13.14
CA GLY A 520 3.99 8.48 -12.50
C GLY A 520 3.75 9.04 -11.10
N ILE A 521 4.79 9.66 -10.53
CA ILE A 521 4.82 10.19 -9.17
C ILE A 521 5.38 11.61 -9.16
N ASN A 522 4.68 12.52 -8.51
CA ASN A 522 5.18 13.86 -8.24
C ASN A 522 5.41 14.05 -6.74
N ILE A 523 6.62 14.45 -6.37
CA ILE A 523 6.98 14.81 -4.99
C ILE A 523 7.39 16.28 -4.98
N ASN A 524 6.70 17.08 -4.18
CA ASN A 524 7.12 18.43 -3.83
C ASN A 524 7.41 18.44 -2.34
N TYR A 525 8.69 18.54 -2.00
CA TYR A 525 9.17 18.46 -0.62
C TYR A 525 9.97 19.69 -0.23
N THR A 526 9.69 20.26 0.94
CA THR A 526 10.50 21.33 1.54
C THR A 526 10.47 21.20 3.06
N GLU A 527 11.58 21.49 3.71
CA GLU A 527 11.72 21.47 5.17
C GLU A 527 12.47 22.70 5.73
N ASP A 528 12.35 22.98 7.03
CA ASP A 528 13.24 23.88 7.78
C ASP A 528 14.52 23.15 8.25
N ALA A 529 15.62 23.88 8.43
CA ALA A 529 16.94 23.32 8.71
C ALA A 529 17.18 23.00 10.21
N ASP A 530 16.18 22.52 10.94
CA ASP A 530 16.22 22.35 12.39
C ASP A 530 16.66 20.94 12.86
N GLY A 531 16.56 19.94 11.99
CA GLY A 531 17.09 18.57 12.17
C GLY A 531 16.08 17.53 12.66
N LEU A 532 14.77 17.81 12.59
CA LEU A 532 13.70 16.84 12.87
C LEU A 532 12.62 16.95 11.79
N GLU A 533 12.54 15.94 10.93
CA GLU A 533 11.82 16.08 9.66
C GLU A 533 10.62 15.13 9.50
N SER A 534 9.55 15.64 8.88
CA SER A 534 8.47 14.81 8.35
C SER A 534 8.94 14.02 7.12
N ALA A 535 9.40 12.80 7.34
CA ALA A 535 9.94 11.95 6.28
C ALA A 535 8.87 11.55 5.26
N VAL A 536 9.27 11.47 3.99
CA VAL A 536 8.41 11.06 2.87
C VAL A 536 8.94 9.77 2.26
N THR A 537 8.12 8.72 2.25
CA THR A 537 8.38 7.50 1.48
C THR A 537 7.30 7.35 0.41
N SER A 538 7.64 7.50 -0.86
CA SER A 538 6.61 7.43 -1.91
C SER A 538 6.14 5.99 -2.17
N ILE A 539 7.06 5.03 -2.28
CA ILE A 539 6.76 3.60 -2.43
C ILE A 539 7.45 2.83 -1.30
N ASN A 540 6.69 2.09 -0.51
CA ASN A 540 7.22 1.12 0.44
C ASN A 540 6.77 -0.29 0.05
N ILE A 541 7.70 -1.23 -0.09
CA ILE A 541 7.40 -2.64 -0.38
C ILE A 541 8.00 -3.50 0.73
N SER A 542 7.16 -4.30 1.39
CA SER A 542 7.51 -5.06 2.59
C SER A 542 7.01 -6.50 2.57
N GLY A 543 7.25 -7.21 1.47
CA GLY A 543 6.93 -8.62 1.25
C GLY A 543 7.24 -9.02 -0.19
N ASP A 544 6.98 -10.27 -0.57
CA ASP A 544 7.24 -10.79 -1.92
C ASP A 544 6.19 -10.27 -2.91
N SER A 545 6.23 -8.97 -3.17
CA SER A 545 5.30 -8.22 -4.01
C SER A 545 6.06 -7.36 -5.02
N SER A 546 5.38 -6.95 -6.10
CA SER A 546 5.99 -6.21 -7.20
C SER A 546 5.28 -4.89 -7.49
N VAL A 547 6.06 -3.85 -7.74
CA VAL A 547 5.57 -2.53 -8.18
C VAL A 547 6.26 -2.15 -9.49
N THR A 548 5.49 -1.68 -10.47
CA THR A 548 5.99 -1.10 -11.72
C THR A 548 5.73 0.40 -11.70
N LEU A 549 6.77 1.21 -11.90
CA LEU A 549 6.66 2.64 -12.12
C LEU A 549 6.82 2.93 -13.63
N SER A 550 5.85 3.63 -14.20
CA SER A 550 5.88 4.11 -15.59
C SER A 550 5.55 5.60 -15.64
N GLY A 551 5.59 6.20 -16.84
CA GLY A 551 5.21 7.59 -17.05
C GLY A 551 6.22 8.58 -16.46
N GLU A 552 5.82 9.86 -16.43
CA GLU A 552 6.69 10.94 -15.97
C GLU A 552 6.56 11.13 -14.46
N SER A 553 7.69 11.12 -13.77
CA SER A 553 7.81 11.40 -12.34
C SER A 553 8.72 12.61 -12.12
N THR A 554 8.33 13.51 -11.22
CA THR A 554 9.11 14.71 -10.88
C THR A 554 9.28 14.83 -9.38
N LEU A 555 10.52 14.91 -8.92
CA LEU A 555 10.87 15.10 -7.52
C LEU A 555 11.52 16.47 -7.37
N ASN A 556 10.81 17.43 -6.78
CA ASN A 556 11.33 18.73 -6.40
C ASN A 556 11.58 18.72 -4.89
N ILE A 557 12.85 18.60 -4.50
CA ILE A 557 13.23 18.35 -3.11
C ILE A 557 14.12 19.50 -2.62
N ALA A 558 13.69 20.19 -1.56
CA ALA A 558 14.54 21.09 -0.80
C ALA A 558 14.76 20.51 0.60
N THR A 559 15.94 19.96 0.87
CA THR A 559 16.24 19.19 2.09
C THR A 559 17.70 19.33 2.54
N VAL A 560 17.99 19.00 3.79
CA VAL A 560 19.33 18.93 4.38
C VAL A 560 20.15 17.81 3.73
N PRO A 561 21.50 17.83 3.84
CA PRO A 561 22.34 16.86 3.14
C PRO A 561 21.99 15.42 3.52
N GLY A 562 21.69 14.59 2.52
CA GLY A 562 21.29 13.19 2.68
C GLY A 562 19.79 12.93 2.61
N GLY A 563 18.96 13.96 2.84
CA GLY A 563 17.53 13.98 2.57
C GLY A 563 16.62 13.16 3.48
N ALA A 564 15.39 13.67 3.67
CA ALA A 564 14.27 12.99 4.34
C ALA A 564 13.27 12.33 3.35
N VAL A 565 13.59 12.33 2.06
CA VAL A 565 12.75 11.80 0.98
C VAL A 565 13.34 10.49 0.46
N THR A 566 12.50 9.47 0.39
CA THR A 566 12.77 8.19 -0.26
C THR A 566 11.72 8.00 -1.36
N LEU A 567 12.14 7.84 -2.61
CA LEU A 567 11.23 7.51 -3.71
C LEU A 567 10.71 6.08 -3.53
N ALA A 568 11.62 5.12 -3.29
CA ALA A 568 11.22 3.76 -3.02
C ALA A 568 12.12 3.05 -2.01
N ASN A 569 11.50 2.28 -1.14
CA ASN A 569 12.15 1.39 -0.22
C ASN A 569 11.57 -0.02 -0.36
N VAL A 570 12.43 -0.99 -0.71
CA VAL A 570 12.05 -2.34 -1.12
C VAL A 570 12.71 -3.36 -0.21
N ARG A 571 11.92 -4.17 0.51
CA ARG A 571 12.42 -5.13 1.49
C ARG A 571 11.68 -6.46 1.44
N ASN A 572 12.24 -7.47 2.11
CA ASN A 572 11.62 -8.77 2.37
C ASN A 572 11.17 -9.52 1.09
N GLY A 573 11.96 -9.47 0.02
CA GLY A 573 11.62 -10.15 -1.25
C GLY A 573 10.89 -9.27 -2.26
N GLY A 574 10.62 -8.01 -1.94
CA GLY A 574 9.92 -7.08 -2.82
C GLY A 574 10.70 -6.73 -4.09
N ASN A 575 9.99 -6.33 -5.15
CA ASN A 575 10.57 -5.99 -6.43
C ASN A 575 10.01 -4.67 -6.96
N LEU A 576 10.87 -3.74 -7.35
CA LEU A 576 10.50 -2.51 -8.04
C LEU A 576 11.08 -2.50 -9.45
N THR A 577 10.25 -2.21 -10.45
CA THR A 577 10.69 -1.97 -11.83
C THR A 577 10.34 -0.55 -12.25
N LEU A 578 11.33 0.23 -12.66
CA LEU A 578 11.12 1.46 -13.44
C LEU A 578 11.11 1.03 -14.90
N ASP A 579 9.94 0.97 -15.54
CA ASP A 579 9.81 0.41 -16.89
C ASP A 579 10.41 1.32 -17.98
N GLN A 580 10.43 0.85 -19.22
CA GLN A 580 10.99 1.60 -20.36
C GLN A 580 10.25 2.91 -20.68
N ASN A 581 9.02 3.07 -20.20
CA ASN A 581 8.22 4.28 -20.37
C ASN A 581 8.36 5.24 -19.19
N SER A 582 9.13 4.88 -18.15
CA SER A 582 9.38 5.74 -17.01
C SER A 582 10.44 6.79 -17.30
N THR A 583 10.16 8.02 -16.88
CA THR A 583 11.13 9.10 -16.79
C THR A 583 11.05 9.69 -15.37
N VAL A 584 12.15 9.67 -14.63
CA VAL A 584 12.24 10.25 -13.29
C VAL A 584 13.17 11.46 -13.33
N ASN A 585 12.63 12.65 -13.07
CA ASN A 585 13.39 13.89 -12.98
C ASN A 585 13.54 14.31 -11.52
N ILE A 586 14.76 14.43 -11.03
CA ILE A 586 15.08 14.81 -9.66
C ILE A 586 15.75 16.18 -9.70
N ASN A 587 15.15 17.13 -9.00
CA ASN A 587 15.68 18.48 -8.79
C ASN A 587 15.91 18.68 -7.29
N GLU A 588 17.17 18.59 -6.86
CA GLU A 588 17.54 18.74 -5.45
C GLU A 588 18.08 20.15 -5.16
N THR A 589 17.58 20.76 -4.09
CA THR A 589 18.15 21.97 -3.49
C THR A 589 18.63 21.65 -2.08
N VAL A 590 19.95 21.58 -1.88
CA VAL A 590 20.54 21.28 -0.57
C VAL A 590 20.45 22.47 0.38
N ILE A 591 19.78 22.27 1.52
CA ILE A 591 19.70 23.21 2.63
C ILE A 591 20.91 23.00 3.55
N LEU A 592 21.62 24.07 3.92
CA LEU A 592 22.82 23.95 4.77
C LEU A 592 22.44 23.66 6.23
N SER A 593 22.84 22.49 6.73
CA SER A 593 22.65 22.07 8.13
C SER A 593 23.94 21.47 8.73
N ASN A 594 23.99 21.40 10.06
CA ASN A 594 25.05 20.67 10.80
C ASN A 594 24.74 19.17 10.92
N TYR A 595 23.52 18.76 10.59
CA TYR A 595 23.07 17.38 10.57
C TYR A 595 23.14 16.83 9.15
N TYR A 596 23.23 15.51 9.03
CA TYR A 596 23.24 14.81 7.76
C TYR A 596 22.48 13.50 7.89
N MET A 597 21.80 13.12 6.83
CA MET A 597 21.13 11.82 6.69
C MET A 597 21.94 10.93 5.75
N THR A 598 21.66 9.63 5.79
CA THR A 598 22.31 8.66 4.91
C THR A 598 21.21 7.80 4.31
N GLN A 599 20.64 8.28 3.22
CA GLN A 599 19.58 7.60 2.48
C GLN A 599 19.87 7.71 0.98
N ALA A 600 19.47 6.68 0.23
CA ALA A 600 19.37 6.74 -1.21
C ALA A 600 17.89 6.84 -1.60
N LEU A 601 17.58 7.53 -2.70
CA LEU A 601 16.18 7.67 -3.14
C LEU A 601 15.53 6.33 -3.45
N LEU A 602 16.29 5.36 -3.97
CA LEU A 602 15.85 4.02 -4.30
C LEU A 602 16.70 3.02 -3.53
N THR A 603 16.11 2.38 -2.52
CA THR A 603 16.82 1.43 -1.65
C THR A 603 16.16 0.06 -1.70
N ALA A 604 16.95 -0.97 -2.00
CA ALA A 604 16.59 -2.37 -1.82
C ALA A 604 17.40 -2.97 -0.67
N SER A 605 16.76 -3.67 0.26
CA SER A 605 17.47 -4.36 1.34
C SER A 605 16.95 -5.76 1.65
N GLY A 606 17.88 -6.65 1.99
CA GLY A 606 17.60 -8.05 2.29
C GLY A 606 17.60 -8.95 1.05
N GLU A 607 17.89 -10.23 1.28
CA GLU A 607 17.91 -11.26 0.24
C GLU A 607 16.55 -11.36 -0.48
N GLY A 608 16.60 -11.45 -1.81
CA GLY A 608 15.42 -11.53 -2.67
C GLY A 608 14.79 -10.18 -3.03
N SER A 609 15.15 -9.09 -2.34
CA SER A 609 14.67 -7.75 -2.69
C SER A 609 15.42 -7.19 -3.90
N SER A 610 14.71 -6.55 -4.83
CA SER A 610 15.35 -5.97 -6.03
C SER A 610 14.76 -4.66 -6.55
N ILE A 611 15.60 -3.87 -7.21
CA ILE A 611 15.22 -2.70 -8.00
C ILE A 611 15.80 -2.84 -9.41
N ASN A 612 15.00 -2.64 -10.46
CA ASN A 612 15.46 -2.67 -11.85
C ASN A 612 15.04 -1.39 -12.60
N ASN A 613 16.02 -0.60 -13.03
CA ASN A 613 15.79 0.55 -13.89
C ASN A 613 15.93 0.18 -15.37
N GLN A 614 14.82 0.25 -16.11
CA GLN A 614 14.75 0.10 -17.58
C GLN A 614 14.42 1.42 -18.28
N GLY A 615 14.00 2.44 -17.54
CA GLY A 615 13.60 3.75 -18.04
C GLY A 615 14.73 4.79 -17.99
N THR A 616 14.35 6.07 -17.88
CA THR A 616 15.28 7.20 -17.80
C THR A 616 15.22 7.85 -16.42
N VAL A 617 16.38 8.07 -15.81
CA VAL A 617 16.53 8.89 -14.59
C VAL A 617 17.45 10.06 -14.89
N VAL A 618 17.00 11.27 -14.59
CA VAL A 618 17.77 12.51 -14.63
C VAL A 618 17.87 13.05 -13.21
N ASP A 619 19.08 13.05 -12.67
CA ASP A 619 19.43 13.46 -11.31
C ASP A 619 20.22 14.78 -11.35
N ASP A 620 19.52 15.92 -11.21
CA ASP A 620 20.13 17.25 -11.12
C ASP A 620 20.42 17.60 -9.65
N GLY A 621 21.49 17.01 -9.14
CA GLY A 621 21.91 17.05 -7.75
C GLY A 621 23.04 16.05 -7.46
N ALA A 622 23.08 14.95 -8.22
CA ALA A 622 23.98 13.82 -8.00
C ALA A 622 23.77 13.22 -6.59
N VAL A 623 22.50 12.97 -6.27
CA VAL A 623 22.10 12.33 -5.02
C VAL A 623 22.54 10.87 -5.00
N ALA A 624 22.53 10.27 -3.81
CA ALA A 624 22.59 8.81 -3.74
C ALA A 624 21.29 8.26 -4.34
N LEU A 625 21.37 7.63 -5.51
CA LEU A 625 20.17 7.24 -6.26
C LEU A 625 19.77 5.80 -5.95
N LEU A 626 20.64 4.83 -6.25
CA LEU A 626 20.37 3.39 -6.11
C LEU A 626 21.24 2.77 -5.01
N LEU A 627 20.63 2.07 -4.06
CA LEU A 627 21.33 1.32 -3.03
C LEU A 627 20.79 -0.11 -2.93
N ALA A 628 21.67 -1.09 -3.10
CA ALA A 628 21.43 -2.48 -2.74
C ALA A 628 22.17 -2.79 -1.44
N ASP A 629 21.44 -3.21 -0.41
CA ASP A 629 21.99 -3.45 0.92
C ASP A 629 21.63 -4.84 1.47
N SER A 630 22.47 -5.38 2.34
CA SER A 630 22.18 -6.61 3.11
C SER A 630 21.73 -7.82 2.25
N GLY A 631 22.35 -8.04 1.08
CA GLY A 631 22.04 -9.18 0.19
C GLY A 631 21.06 -8.88 -0.95
N ALA A 632 20.63 -7.62 -1.12
CA ALA A 632 19.71 -7.20 -2.16
C ALA A 632 20.38 -7.01 -3.54
N GLN A 633 19.59 -6.77 -4.57
CA GLN A 633 20.07 -6.54 -5.93
C GLN A 633 19.53 -5.24 -6.52
N ALA A 634 20.36 -4.48 -7.25
CA ALA A 634 19.89 -3.40 -8.10
C ALA A 634 20.45 -3.52 -9.51
N GLN A 635 19.64 -3.23 -10.52
CA GLN A 635 19.98 -3.37 -11.93
C GLN A 635 19.65 -2.08 -12.69
N ASN A 636 20.46 -1.77 -13.69
CA ASN A 636 20.21 -0.71 -14.66
C ASN A 636 20.41 -1.22 -16.08
N SER A 637 19.33 -1.36 -16.84
CA SER A 637 19.32 -1.57 -18.30
C SER A 637 18.83 -0.34 -19.07
N GLY A 638 18.34 0.67 -18.36
CA GLY A 638 17.94 1.98 -18.89
C GLY A 638 19.06 3.02 -18.84
N LYS A 639 18.68 4.29 -18.71
CA LYS A 639 19.58 5.44 -18.70
C LYS A 639 19.53 6.16 -17.36
N ILE A 640 20.68 6.39 -16.74
CA ILE A 640 20.85 7.28 -15.59
C ILE A 640 21.78 8.41 -16.00
N THR A 641 21.39 9.66 -15.74
CA THR A 641 22.23 10.85 -15.96
C THR A 641 22.23 11.70 -14.70
N ALA A 642 23.39 11.88 -14.09
CA ALA A 642 23.57 12.65 -12.87
C ALA A 642 24.46 13.88 -13.12
N TYR A 643 24.01 15.03 -12.64
CA TYR A 643 24.68 16.32 -12.73
C TYR A 643 25.04 16.84 -11.35
N ALA A 644 26.31 17.16 -11.14
CA ALA A 644 26.79 17.87 -9.96
C ALA A 644 27.25 19.27 -10.39
N THR A 645 26.33 20.22 -10.33
CA THR A 645 26.53 21.59 -10.83
C THR A 645 26.44 22.65 -9.75
N THR A 646 25.73 22.36 -8.66
CA THR A 646 25.51 23.27 -7.53
C THR A 646 25.76 22.57 -6.19
N GLY A 647 25.95 23.34 -5.12
CA GLY A 647 26.20 22.80 -3.77
C GLY A 647 27.68 22.53 -3.42
N THR A 648 27.97 22.29 -2.13
CA THR A 648 29.34 22.06 -1.62
C THR A 648 29.48 20.84 -0.68
N SER A 649 28.70 19.76 -0.89
CA SER A 649 28.75 18.62 0.04
C SER A 649 28.56 17.22 -0.55
N SER A 650 28.73 16.98 -1.86
CA SER A 650 28.44 15.66 -2.44
C SER A 650 29.62 14.69 -2.29
N ARG A 651 29.45 13.69 -1.43
CA ARG A 651 30.24 12.45 -1.48
C ARG A 651 29.25 11.31 -1.58
N ASN A 652 28.93 10.94 -2.81
CA ASN A 652 27.85 10.00 -3.11
C ASN A 652 28.28 9.01 -4.17
N ALA A 653 27.64 7.85 -4.15
CA ALA A 653 27.62 6.93 -5.26
C ALA A 653 26.23 7.00 -5.90
N ILE A 654 26.18 7.11 -7.23
CA ILE A 654 24.90 7.08 -7.96
C ILE A 654 24.27 5.71 -7.80
N ALA A 655 25.07 4.64 -7.87
CA ALA A 655 24.63 3.31 -7.52
C ALA A 655 25.62 2.62 -6.57
N ALA A 656 25.13 2.01 -5.50
CA ALA A 656 25.97 1.39 -4.48
C ALA A 656 25.49 0.00 -4.06
N ALA A 657 26.45 -0.92 -3.87
CA ALA A 657 26.24 -2.21 -3.24
C ALA A 657 26.92 -2.22 -1.87
N ASN A 658 26.15 -2.37 -0.80
CA ASN A 658 26.68 -2.40 0.57
C ASN A 658 26.40 -3.74 1.26
N GLY A 659 27.44 -4.35 1.81
CA GLY A 659 27.33 -5.61 2.54
C GLY A 659 27.43 -6.85 1.64
N GLN A 660 27.81 -7.96 2.27
CA GLN A 660 28.03 -9.23 1.58
C GLN A 660 26.75 -9.73 0.88
N GLY A 661 26.89 -10.13 -0.39
CA GLY A 661 25.80 -10.63 -1.22
C GLY A 661 24.97 -9.54 -1.89
N SER A 662 25.18 -8.27 -1.54
CA SER A 662 24.55 -7.15 -2.23
C SER A 662 25.22 -6.92 -3.59
N THR A 663 24.41 -6.69 -4.62
CA THR A 663 24.91 -6.52 -5.99
C THR A 663 24.28 -5.33 -6.69
N VAL A 664 25.07 -4.59 -7.47
CA VAL A 664 24.57 -3.59 -8.42
C VAL A 664 25.17 -3.82 -9.80
N ASN A 665 24.32 -3.95 -10.81
CA ASN A 665 24.72 -4.21 -12.19
C ASN A 665 24.22 -3.11 -13.12
N ASN A 666 25.13 -2.51 -13.88
CA ASN A 666 24.78 -1.81 -15.11
C ASN A 666 24.79 -2.85 -16.23
N GLU A 667 23.60 -3.30 -16.62
CA GLU A 667 23.40 -4.41 -17.56
C GLU A 667 23.61 -3.96 -19.01
N ALA A 668 23.59 -4.93 -19.95
CA ALA A 668 23.71 -4.63 -21.38
C ALA A 668 22.69 -3.56 -21.82
N GLU A 669 23.13 -2.62 -22.66
CA GLU A 669 22.37 -1.41 -23.08
C GLU A 669 22.19 -0.33 -21.99
N GLY A 670 22.44 -0.68 -20.72
CA GLY A 670 22.43 0.23 -19.58
C GLY A 670 23.50 1.32 -19.70
N THR A 671 23.10 2.57 -19.44
CA THR A 671 24.00 3.73 -19.47
C THR A 671 23.96 4.51 -18.15
N ILE A 672 25.13 4.79 -17.58
CA ILE A 672 25.28 5.75 -16.47
C ILE A 672 26.16 6.91 -16.94
N THR A 673 25.63 8.13 -16.91
CA THR A 673 26.36 9.35 -17.23
C THR A 673 26.51 10.21 -15.98
N LEU A 674 27.73 10.57 -15.62
CA LEU A 674 28.04 11.40 -14.46
C LEU A 674 28.86 12.61 -14.90
N VAL A 675 28.30 13.81 -14.71
CA VAL A 675 28.92 15.07 -15.10
C VAL A 675 29.05 15.97 -13.87
N SER A 676 30.28 16.39 -13.56
CA SER A 676 30.56 17.29 -12.44
C SER A 676 31.29 18.54 -12.93
N SER A 677 30.71 19.72 -12.69
CA SER A 677 31.43 21.00 -12.83
C SER A 677 32.11 21.43 -11.53
N LEU A 678 31.96 20.64 -10.46
CA LEU A 678 32.57 20.87 -9.16
C LEU A 678 33.99 20.26 -9.08
N THR A 679 34.80 20.80 -8.17
CA THR A 679 36.15 20.28 -7.89
C THR A 679 36.25 19.71 -6.48
N PRO A 680 36.97 18.60 -6.26
CA PRO A 680 37.23 18.06 -4.94
C PRO A 680 37.89 19.04 -3.96
N PHE A 681 37.49 18.95 -2.70
CA PHE A 681 38.13 19.70 -1.61
C PHE A 681 38.17 18.88 -0.31
N SER A 682 39.15 19.15 0.56
CA SER A 682 39.33 18.40 1.80
C SER A 682 38.25 18.73 2.83
N ASN A 683 37.71 17.71 3.48
CA ASN A 683 36.68 17.81 4.52
C ASN A 683 36.76 16.62 5.50
N THR A 684 35.70 16.39 6.27
CA THR A 684 35.54 15.28 7.22
C THR A 684 35.69 13.90 6.55
N GLY A 685 36.14 12.94 7.37
CA GLY A 685 36.38 11.55 6.99
C GLY A 685 35.08 10.74 6.83
N ALA A 686 35.00 9.83 5.86
CA ALA A 686 33.99 8.76 5.82
C ALA A 686 34.61 7.51 5.19
N GLY A 687 34.71 6.44 6.01
CA GLY A 687 35.53 5.26 5.72
C GLY A 687 35.00 4.33 4.65
N ASN A 688 33.72 4.44 4.30
CA ASN A 688 33.10 3.61 3.27
C ASN A 688 33.50 4.00 1.84
N PHE A 689 34.02 5.22 1.66
CA PHE A 689 34.42 5.71 0.34
C PHE A 689 35.93 5.57 0.12
N PRO A 690 36.37 5.29 -1.12
CA PRO A 690 37.78 5.23 -1.47
C PRO A 690 38.58 6.48 -1.04
N LEU A 691 38.02 7.67 -1.28
CA LEU A 691 38.63 8.95 -0.90
C LEU A 691 38.03 9.49 0.41
N ILE A 692 38.56 9.01 1.54
CA ILE A 692 37.97 9.23 2.88
C ILE A 692 37.88 10.72 3.25
N TRP A 693 38.83 11.56 2.83
CA TRP A 693 38.99 12.93 3.35
C TRP A 693 38.56 14.04 2.39
N TYR A 694 37.84 13.72 1.32
CA TYR A 694 37.45 14.68 0.27
C TYR A 694 35.95 14.65 -0.01
N LYS A 695 35.34 15.82 -0.24
CA LYS A 695 33.98 15.96 -0.81
C LYS A 695 34.07 16.38 -2.27
N ASN A 696 32.93 16.44 -2.95
CA ASN A 696 32.78 16.52 -4.40
C ASN A 696 33.50 15.34 -5.08
N THR A 697 33.30 14.16 -4.50
CA THR A 697 33.83 12.88 -4.98
C THR A 697 32.64 11.98 -5.28
N LEU A 698 32.43 11.71 -6.57
CA LEU A 698 31.23 11.06 -7.08
C LEU A 698 31.60 9.76 -7.77
N TYR A 699 30.91 8.69 -7.43
CA TYR A 699 31.14 7.37 -7.98
C TYR A 699 29.94 6.97 -8.82
N ALA A 700 30.14 6.58 -10.08
CA ALA A 700 29.06 6.04 -10.90
C ALA A 700 28.53 4.74 -10.27
N MET A 701 29.44 3.88 -9.82
CA MET A 701 29.12 2.66 -9.09
C MET A 701 30.13 2.43 -7.95
N LEU A 702 29.66 2.06 -6.75
CA LEU A 702 30.53 1.81 -5.60
C LEU A 702 30.14 0.54 -4.82
N ALA A 703 31.10 -0.37 -4.65
CA ALA A 703 30.99 -1.46 -3.69
C ALA A 703 31.57 -1.06 -2.32
N GLU A 704 30.79 -1.30 -1.29
CA GLU A 704 31.11 -1.07 0.12
C GLU A 704 30.91 -2.36 0.93
N ASP A 705 31.72 -2.52 1.97
CA ASP A 705 31.62 -3.63 2.94
C ASP A 705 31.39 -5.02 2.32
N TYR A 706 32.15 -5.35 1.28
CA TYR A 706 32.07 -6.62 0.54
C TYR A 706 30.83 -6.80 -0.37
N GLY A 707 30.19 -5.69 -0.77
CA GLY A 707 29.28 -5.68 -1.92
C GLY A 707 30.00 -5.87 -3.25
N GLU A 708 29.22 -6.04 -4.32
CA GLU A 708 29.72 -6.24 -5.67
C GLU A 708 29.05 -5.26 -6.65
N VAL A 709 29.87 -4.58 -7.48
CA VAL A 709 29.37 -3.72 -8.55
C VAL A 709 29.95 -4.11 -9.90
N SER A 710 29.13 -4.11 -10.96
CA SER A 710 29.54 -4.52 -12.30
C SER A 710 28.99 -3.61 -13.40
N ASN A 711 29.85 -3.20 -14.33
CA ASN A 711 29.46 -2.68 -15.64
C ASN A 711 29.59 -3.79 -16.68
N ASP A 712 28.47 -4.38 -17.07
CA ASP A 712 28.44 -5.62 -17.85
C ASP A 712 28.81 -5.40 -19.32
N ALA A 713 29.07 -6.51 -20.04
CA ALA A 713 29.37 -6.43 -21.46
C ALA A 713 28.20 -5.83 -22.24
N GLY A 714 28.48 -4.77 -23.02
CA GLY A 714 27.46 -3.99 -23.74
C GLY A 714 26.85 -2.84 -22.94
N ALA A 715 27.23 -2.66 -21.68
CA ALA A 715 26.88 -1.51 -20.84
C ALA A 715 27.91 -0.39 -20.97
N THR A 716 27.49 0.87 -20.74
CA THR A 716 28.36 2.04 -20.90
C THR A 716 28.32 3.00 -19.70
N ILE A 717 29.49 3.48 -19.28
CA ILE A 717 29.61 4.55 -18.28
C ILE A 717 30.33 5.75 -18.89
N TYR A 718 29.78 6.95 -18.73
CA TYR A 718 30.37 8.23 -19.14
C TYR A 718 30.68 9.09 -17.92
N LEU A 719 31.92 9.55 -17.81
CA LEU A 719 32.42 10.35 -16.70
C LEU A 719 33.04 11.64 -17.24
N GLN A 720 32.55 12.79 -16.77
CA GLN A 720 33.08 14.09 -17.14
C GLN A 720 33.29 14.94 -15.87
N GLY A 721 34.49 15.48 -15.70
CA GLY A 721 34.78 16.43 -14.62
C GLY A 721 35.90 16.02 -13.69
N ALA A 722 36.19 16.86 -12.70
CA ALA A 722 37.10 16.52 -11.61
C ALA A 722 36.33 15.78 -10.50
N GLY A 723 36.99 14.83 -9.83
CA GLY A 723 36.40 14.12 -8.70
C GLY A 723 35.35 13.08 -9.07
N VAL A 724 35.18 12.75 -10.35
CA VAL A 724 34.34 11.64 -10.80
C VAL A 724 35.12 10.34 -10.89
N TYR A 725 34.48 9.25 -10.48
CA TYR A 725 35.03 7.89 -10.47
C TYR A 725 34.00 6.94 -11.09
N GLY A 726 34.46 5.97 -11.88
CA GLY A 726 33.58 4.99 -12.52
C GLY A 726 33.22 3.85 -11.57
N VAL A 727 33.56 2.63 -11.97
CA VAL A 727 33.25 1.41 -11.20
C VAL A 727 34.30 1.22 -10.11
N SER A 728 33.91 1.38 -8.86
CA SER A 728 34.83 1.47 -7.72
C SER A 728 34.47 0.55 -6.56
N ALA A 729 35.44 0.21 -5.72
CA ALA A 729 35.23 -0.58 -4.52
C ALA A 729 36.16 -0.11 -3.38
N SER A 730 35.60 0.17 -2.21
CA SER A 730 36.38 0.37 -0.98
C SER A 730 36.70 -0.97 -0.31
N LYS A 731 35.69 -1.83 -0.17
CA LYS A 731 35.77 -3.26 0.20
C LYS A 731 34.82 -4.06 -0.67
N GLY A 732 35.27 -5.19 -1.19
CA GLY A 732 34.49 -6.00 -2.14
C GLY A 732 35.03 -5.91 -3.56
N THR A 733 34.15 -6.04 -4.55
CA THR A 733 34.57 -6.20 -5.95
C THR A 733 33.92 -5.19 -6.89
N ALA A 734 34.75 -4.63 -7.77
CA ALA A 734 34.33 -3.79 -8.89
C ALA A 734 34.74 -4.46 -10.21
N LEU A 735 33.78 -4.67 -11.12
CA LEU A 735 34.03 -5.32 -12.42
C LEU A 735 33.63 -4.39 -13.57
N ASN A 736 34.49 -4.27 -14.58
CA ASN A 736 34.13 -3.69 -15.87
C ASN A 736 34.30 -4.72 -16.97
N ALA A 737 33.21 -5.10 -17.63
CA ALA A 737 33.19 -5.88 -18.87
C ALA A 737 32.68 -5.06 -20.07
N GLY A 738 32.02 -3.93 -19.82
CA GLY A 738 31.57 -2.97 -20.83
C GLY A 738 32.58 -1.88 -21.15
N ASP A 739 32.07 -0.70 -21.53
CA ASP A 739 32.87 0.47 -21.89
C ASP A 739 32.77 1.57 -20.81
N ILE A 740 33.91 2.12 -20.41
CA ILE A 740 33.97 3.33 -19.56
C ILE A 740 34.69 4.44 -20.33
N TYR A 741 34.08 5.62 -20.39
CA TYR A 741 34.65 6.82 -20.96
C TYR A 741 34.89 7.85 -19.86
N LEU A 742 36.13 8.28 -19.70
CA LEU A 742 36.52 9.28 -18.70
C LEU A 742 37.19 10.46 -19.37
N ASP A 743 36.70 11.67 -19.07
CA ASP A 743 37.41 12.93 -19.31
C ASP A 743 37.46 13.75 -18.03
N GLY A 744 38.64 13.79 -17.41
CA GLY A 744 38.88 14.46 -16.13
C GLY A 744 38.92 15.99 -16.19
N PHE A 745 38.72 16.60 -17.36
CA PHE A 745 38.61 18.06 -17.44
C PHE A 745 37.26 18.53 -16.87
N VAL A 746 37.29 19.64 -16.14
CA VAL A 746 36.09 20.27 -15.58
C VAL A 746 35.31 20.94 -16.72
N PRO A 747 34.06 20.53 -16.98
CA PRO A 747 33.22 21.10 -18.02
C PRO A 747 32.66 22.47 -17.60
N THR A 748 32.44 23.32 -18.59
CA THR A 748 31.53 24.47 -18.50
C THR A 748 30.21 24.07 -19.15
N LEU A 749 29.10 24.21 -18.41
CA LEU A 749 27.76 23.84 -18.88
C LEU A 749 26.94 25.10 -19.21
N ASP A 750 26.04 25.00 -20.19
CA ASP A 750 24.97 25.97 -20.40
C ASP A 750 23.74 25.66 -19.53
N ASP A 751 22.68 26.47 -19.64
CA ASP A 751 21.45 26.34 -18.84
C ASP A 751 20.69 25.04 -19.17
N GLU A 752 20.95 24.42 -20.33
CA GLU A 752 20.41 23.13 -20.75
C GLU A 752 21.35 21.95 -20.46
N ASN A 753 22.36 22.15 -19.60
CA ASN A 753 23.36 21.15 -19.19
C ASN A 753 24.25 20.60 -20.33
N ASN A 754 24.36 21.32 -21.45
CA ASN A 754 25.30 20.93 -22.52
C ASN A 754 26.71 21.43 -22.20
N ILE A 755 27.71 20.59 -22.52
CA ILE A 755 29.12 20.95 -22.38
C ILE A 755 29.51 21.93 -23.50
N THR A 756 29.94 23.14 -23.12
CA THR A 756 30.36 24.20 -24.05
C THR A 756 31.88 24.41 -24.11
N ASP A 757 32.59 24.09 -23.02
CA ASP A 757 34.04 24.13 -22.91
C ASP A 757 34.52 23.15 -21.82
N LYS A 758 35.82 22.85 -21.76
CA LYS A 758 36.42 21.98 -20.74
C LYS A 758 37.81 22.49 -20.35
N THR A 759 38.15 22.43 -19.06
CA THR A 759 39.46 22.90 -18.56
C THR A 759 40.14 21.92 -17.62
N TYR A 760 41.46 21.83 -17.69
CA TYR A 760 42.22 20.99 -16.77
C TYR A 760 42.23 21.58 -15.36
N TRP A 761 41.87 20.75 -14.38
CA TRP A 761 42.02 21.05 -12.96
C TRP A 761 43.18 20.25 -12.38
N THR A 762 44.17 20.93 -11.79
CA THR A 762 45.31 20.27 -11.16
C THR A 762 44.92 19.74 -9.78
N PRO A 763 44.94 18.41 -9.56
CA PRO A 763 44.53 17.82 -8.30
C PRO A 763 45.55 18.14 -7.19
N PRO A 764 45.11 18.45 -5.94
CA PRO A 764 46.01 18.78 -4.83
C PRO A 764 46.84 17.57 -4.35
N LYS A 765 46.36 16.35 -4.66
CA LYS A 765 46.99 15.06 -4.38
C LYS A 765 46.70 14.13 -5.55
N LEU A 766 47.67 13.29 -5.92
CA LEU A 766 47.52 12.39 -7.07
C LEU A 766 46.34 11.42 -6.93
N TYR A 767 46.07 10.93 -5.72
CA TYR A 767 44.94 10.03 -5.45
C TYR A 767 43.56 10.71 -5.55
N VAL A 768 43.50 12.03 -5.76
CA VAL A 768 42.26 12.79 -5.99
C VAL A 768 41.91 12.88 -7.48
N THR A 769 42.82 12.52 -8.36
CA THR A 769 42.59 12.48 -9.81
C THR A 769 41.42 11.55 -10.13
N SER A 770 40.53 11.97 -11.03
CA SER A 770 39.44 11.14 -11.52
C SER A 770 39.96 9.84 -12.13
N ALA A 771 39.24 8.75 -11.92
CA ALA A 771 39.65 7.43 -12.38
C ALA A 771 38.47 6.60 -12.88
N ALA A 772 38.66 5.84 -13.95
CA ALA A 772 37.59 5.01 -14.50
C ALA A 772 37.24 3.85 -13.55
N MET A 773 38.23 3.34 -12.81
CA MET A 773 38.02 2.39 -11.71
C MET A 773 38.92 2.68 -10.51
N VAL A 774 38.44 2.44 -9.30
CA VAL A 774 39.20 2.58 -8.05
C VAL A 774 39.06 1.34 -7.17
N ALA A 775 40.16 0.82 -6.62
CA ALA A 775 40.18 -0.23 -5.61
C ALA A 775 40.88 0.22 -4.34
N GLY A 776 40.26 -0.04 -3.19
CA GLY A 776 40.80 0.26 -1.85
C GLY A 776 40.50 1.69 -1.40
N THR A 777 41.18 2.15 -0.35
CA THR A 777 40.93 3.47 0.23
C THR A 777 42.22 4.23 0.55
N THR A 778 42.11 5.52 0.84
CA THR A 778 43.29 6.34 1.19
C THR A 778 43.96 5.95 2.50
N ASP A 779 43.28 5.19 3.39
CA ASP A 779 43.72 4.92 4.75
C ASP A 779 43.63 3.42 5.10
N SER A 780 44.59 2.94 5.89
CA SER A 780 44.66 1.53 6.29
C SER A 780 43.46 1.07 7.11
N GLY A 781 43.01 -0.16 6.87
CA GLY A 781 41.91 -0.83 7.60
C GLY A 781 40.52 -0.59 7.02
N TYR A 782 40.40 0.35 6.09
CA TYR A 782 39.15 0.64 5.37
C TYR A 782 39.13 0.08 3.95
N GLY A 783 40.28 -0.34 3.42
CA GLY A 783 40.40 -0.97 2.10
C GLY A 783 40.69 -2.46 2.18
N ASP A 784 40.03 -3.23 1.30
CA ASP A 784 40.33 -4.63 0.97
C ASP A 784 39.54 -5.00 -0.30
N ALA A 785 39.84 -4.31 -1.40
CA ALA A 785 39.00 -4.32 -2.59
C ALA A 785 39.76 -4.75 -3.84
N THR A 786 39.04 -5.38 -4.76
CA THR A 786 39.55 -5.74 -6.08
C THR A 786 38.74 -5.07 -7.17
N ALA A 787 39.41 -4.33 -8.06
CA ALA A 787 38.81 -3.77 -9.27
C ALA A 787 39.38 -4.49 -10.49
N THR A 788 38.54 -5.08 -11.34
CA THR A 788 38.97 -5.83 -12.54
C THR A 788 38.37 -5.25 -13.80
N ASN A 789 39.20 -4.89 -14.77
CA ASN A 789 38.77 -4.51 -16.11
C ASN A 789 38.96 -5.67 -17.09
N THR A 790 37.90 -6.17 -17.69
CA THR A 790 37.88 -7.12 -18.81
C THR A 790 37.38 -6.49 -20.11
N GLY A 791 36.71 -5.33 -20.02
CA GLY A 791 36.19 -4.55 -21.15
C GLY A 791 37.15 -3.45 -21.63
N THR A 792 36.58 -2.31 -22.05
CA THR A 792 37.34 -1.15 -22.54
C THR A 792 37.23 0.03 -21.60
N ILE A 793 38.36 0.65 -21.29
CA ILE A 793 38.43 1.94 -20.63
C ILE A 793 39.06 2.95 -21.59
N ASN A 794 38.38 4.06 -21.84
CA ASN A 794 38.86 5.16 -22.67
C ASN A 794 39.03 6.39 -21.78
N VAL A 795 40.27 6.81 -21.55
CA VAL A 795 40.58 8.02 -20.80
C VAL A 795 41.07 9.09 -21.78
N ASN A 796 40.34 10.18 -21.85
CA ASN A 796 40.62 11.30 -22.74
C ASN A 796 41.06 12.53 -21.93
N ASN A 797 42.03 13.27 -22.44
CA ASN A 797 42.56 14.54 -21.91
C ASN A 797 43.25 14.45 -20.54
N ALA A 798 42.57 13.96 -19.50
CA ALA A 798 43.10 13.75 -18.15
C ALA A 798 42.33 12.66 -17.39
N GLY A 799 43.01 12.04 -16.44
CA GLY A 799 42.45 11.00 -15.57
C GLY A 799 43.31 9.74 -15.53
N PHE A 800 42.92 8.82 -14.65
CA PHE A 800 43.51 7.48 -14.54
C PHE A 800 42.58 6.42 -15.11
N GLY A 801 43.11 5.45 -15.85
CA GLY A 801 42.31 4.30 -16.29
C GLY A 801 41.88 3.47 -15.08
N MET A 802 42.84 3.03 -14.27
CA MET A 802 42.58 2.34 -13.01
C MET A 802 43.47 2.89 -11.90
N MET A 803 42.94 2.96 -10.67
CA MET A 803 43.69 3.38 -9.49
C MET A 803 43.54 2.36 -8.36
N ALA A 804 44.68 1.94 -7.79
CA ALA A 804 44.71 1.14 -6.57
C ALA A 804 45.23 1.99 -5.41
N LEU A 805 44.51 1.94 -4.29
CA LEU A 805 44.82 2.62 -3.03
C LEU A 805 45.15 1.58 -1.94
N ASN A 806 45.25 2.00 -0.68
CA ASN A 806 45.60 1.10 0.42
C ASN A 806 44.62 -0.09 0.51
N GLY A 807 45.16 -1.31 0.61
CA GLY A 807 44.38 -2.54 0.62
C GLY A 807 43.69 -2.88 -0.71
N GLY A 808 43.89 -2.07 -1.76
CA GLY A 808 43.28 -2.24 -3.06
C GLY A 808 44.18 -2.94 -4.06
N THR A 809 43.59 -3.79 -4.90
CA THR A 809 44.23 -4.36 -6.10
C THR A 809 43.41 -4.01 -7.34
N ALA A 810 44.03 -3.35 -8.32
CA ALA A 810 43.41 -3.04 -9.61
C ALA A 810 44.04 -3.90 -10.72
N ILE A 811 43.23 -4.66 -11.45
CA ILE A 811 43.67 -5.66 -12.43
C ILE A 811 43.12 -5.31 -13.82
N ASN A 812 43.99 -5.08 -14.79
CA ASN A 812 43.61 -4.92 -16.18
C ASN A 812 43.80 -6.23 -16.97
N GLN A 813 42.70 -6.83 -17.40
CA GLN A 813 42.62 -7.97 -18.33
C GLN A 813 42.03 -7.58 -19.69
N GLY A 814 41.51 -6.35 -19.82
CA GLY A 814 40.94 -5.78 -21.03
C GLY A 814 41.85 -4.73 -21.68
N VAL A 815 41.25 -3.68 -22.22
CA VAL A 815 41.95 -2.60 -22.94
C VAL A 815 41.78 -1.27 -22.23
N ILE A 816 42.89 -0.55 -22.04
CA ILE A 816 42.90 0.85 -21.59
C ILE A 816 43.47 1.71 -22.72
N ASN A 817 42.72 2.72 -23.17
CA ASN A 817 43.14 3.68 -24.20
C ASN A 817 43.34 5.06 -23.56
N LEU A 818 44.49 5.67 -23.83
CA LEU A 818 44.81 7.04 -23.41
C LEU A 818 44.85 7.95 -24.63
N THR A 819 43.91 8.88 -24.72
CA THR A 819 43.75 9.81 -25.84
C THR A 819 43.74 11.27 -25.38
N ALA A 820 43.87 12.19 -26.31
CA ALA A 820 43.71 13.62 -26.07
C ALA A 820 42.98 14.26 -27.26
N ASP A 821 42.17 15.26 -26.97
CA ASP A 821 41.53 16.07 -28.00
C ASP A 821 42.56 16.87 -28.81
N ALA A 822 42.21 17.19 -30.04
CA ALA A 822 43.09 17.93 -30.93
C ALA A 822 43.48 19.30 -30.31
N GLY A 823 44.77 19.52 -30.10
CA GLY A 823 45.32 20.77 -29.54
C GLY A 823 45.44 20.80 -28.02
N VAL A 824 45.07 19.72 -27.32
CA VAL A 824 45.34 19.58 -25.88
C VAL A 824 46.77 19.10 -25.67
N GLU A 825 47.55 19.88 -24.91
CA GLU A 825 48.91 19.53 -24.49
C GLU A 825 48.94 19.16 -23.00
N GLY A 826 49.86 18.27 -22.61
CA GLY A 826 50.05 17.90 -21.21
C GLY A 826 50.64 19.04 -20.39
N THR A 827 49.93 19.47 -19.36
CA THR A 827 50.34 20.57 -18.48
C THR A 827 50.87 20.09 -17.12
N ASP A 828 50.52 18.87 -16.73
CA ASP A 828 51.04 18.19 -15.55
C ASP A 828 51.64 16.82 -15.94
N PRO A 829 52.81 16.42 -15.38
CA PRO A 829 53.44 15.15 -15.70
C PRO A 829 52.58 13.92 -15.43
N ASN A 830 51.58 13.99 -14.55
CA ASN A 830 50.71 12.86 -14.20
C ASN A 830 49.25 13.12 -14.60
N GLN A 831 49.03 13.98 -15.60
CA GLN A 831 47.70 14.36 -16.09
C GLN A 831 46.90 13.17 -16.63
N LEU A 832 47.54 12.24 -17.34
CA LEU A 832 46.88 11.13 -18.03
C LEU A 832 47.67 9.83 -17.84
N VAL A 833 47.08 8.86 -17.16
CA VAL A 833 47.76 7.60 -16.78
C VAL A 833 46.86 6.38 -17.01
N GLY A 834 47.45 5.28 -17.46
CA GLY A 834 46.77 3.98 -17.61
C GLY A 834 46.39 3.39 -16.26
N MET A 835 47.38 3.03 -15.44
CA MET A 835 47.18 2.46 -14.11
C MET A 835 48.03 3.16 -13.05
N ALA A 836 47.45 3.51 -11.91
CA ALA A 836 48.13 4.20 -10.81
C ALA A 836 48.07 3.41 -9.49
N ALA A 837 49.22 3.11 -8.90
CA ALA A 837 49.37 2.47 -7.61
C ALA A 837 49.79 3.49 -6.54
N LEU A 838 48.91 3.83 -5.60
CA LEU A 838 49.14 4.88 -4.61
C LEU A 838 48.77 4.37 -3.21
N ASN A 839 49.34 4.98 -2.17
CA ASN A 839 49.06 4.71 -0.76
C ASN A 839 49.19 3.22 -0.35
N GLY A 840 50.05 2.45 -1.02
CA GLY A 840 50.25 1.02 -0.76
C GLY A 840 49.32 0.11 -1.57
N GLY A 841 48.68 0.61 -2.62
CA GLY A 841 47.89 -0.19 -3.55
C GLY A 841 48.74 -1.00 -4.51
N THR A 842 48.09 -1.97 -5.16
CA THR A 842 48.71 -2.81 -6.18
C THR A 842 47.97 -2.69 -7.51
N VAL A 843 48.69 -2.41 -8.59
CA VAL A 843 48.14 -2.49 -9.95
C VAL A 843 48.78 -3.64 -10.72
N VAL A 844 47.95 -4.38 -11.44
CA VAL A 844 48.36 -5.54 -12.24
C VAL A 844 47.82 -5.37 -13.66
N ASN A 845 48.70 -5.19 -14.63
CA ASN A 845 48.34 -5.40 -16.03
C ASN A 845 48.54 -6.88 -16.34
N ASP A 846 47.46 -7.63 -16.43
CA ASP A 846 47.47 -9.08 -16.64
C ASP A 846 48.01 -9.44 -18.04
N THR A 847 48.30 -10.72 -18.27
CA THR A 847 48.74 -11.27 -19.56
C THR A 847 47.83 -10.91 -20.74
N THR A 848 46.53 -10.77 -20.52
CA THR A 848 45.57 -10.34 -21.55
C THR A 848 45.38 -8.82 -21.61
N GLY A 849 45.88 -8.11 -20.59
CA GLY A 849 45.75 -6.67 -20.45
C GLY A 849 46.57 -5.89 -21.47
N LYS A 850 45.94 -4.90 -22.09
CA LYS A 850 46.58 -3.99 -23.04
C LYS A 850 46.39 -2.53 -22.63
N ILE A 851 47.48 -1.76 -22.62
CA ILE A 851 47.45 -0.30 -22.40
C ILE A 851 47.95 0.40 -23.67
N ASN A 852 47.06 1.12 -24.36
CA ASN A 852 47.39 1.89 -25.55
C ASN A 852 47.53 3.38 -25.21
N ILE A 853 48.63 3.98 -25.66
CA ILE A 853 48.97 5.37 -25.41
C ILE A 853 49.01 6.08 -26.76
N TYR A 854 48.02 6.93 -27.01
CA TYR A 854 47.91 7.73 -28.23
C TYR A 854 48.21 9.21 -27.99
N ALA A 855 48.11 9.69 -26.76
CA ALA A 855 48.48 11.04 -26.37
C ALA A 855 49.98 11.15 -26.02
N ASP A 856 50.64 12.21 -26.50
CA ASP A 856 52.10 12.42 -26.33
C ASP A 856 52.57 12.49 -24.86
N TYR A 857 51.65 12.84 -23.94
CA TYR A 857 51.93 12.98 -22.51
C TYR A 857 51.30 11.87 -21.65
N GLY A 858 50.68 10.86 -22.27
CA GLY A 858 50.11 9.72 -21.57
C GLY A 858 51.19 8.80 -21.00
N LYS A 859 50.93 8.22 -19.83
CA LYS A 859 51.82 7.24 -19.18
C LYS A 859 51.11 5.91 -18.94
N PRO A 860 51.76 4.76 -19.11
CA PRO A 860 51.12 3.48 -18.83
C PRO A 860 50.92 3.27 -17.32
N PHE A 861 51.94 3.61 -16.51
CA PHE A 861 51.95 3.35 -15.08
C PHE A 861 52.40 4.57 -14.26
N LEU A 862 51.91 4.65 -13.02
CA LEU A 862 52.33 5.59 -11.98
C LEU A 862 52.38 4.86 -10.64
N THR A 863 53.43 5.08 -9.84
CA THR A 863 53.51 4.55 -8.47
C THR A 863 54.07 5.57 -7.48
N ASP A 864 53.72 5.40 -6.20
CA ASP A 864 54.53 5.94 -5.10
C ASP A 864 55.54 4.90 -4.59
N GLY A 865 56.33 5.27 -3.57
CA GLY A 865 57.40 4.40 -3.06
C GLY A 865 56.90 3.12 -2.36
N ASN A 866 55.69 3.14 -1.81
CA ASN A 866 55.13 2.06 -0.97
C ASN A 866 54.17 1.15 -1.73
N SER A 867 53.86 1.49 -2.98
CA SER A 867 52.91 0.76 -3.83
C SER A 867 53.62 -0.17 -4.81
N LEU A 868 52.82 -1.02 -5.48
CA LEU A 868 53.32 -2.08 -6.34
C LEU A 868 52.71 -2.01 -7.74
N ILE A 869 53.56 -2.02 -8.77
CA ILE A 869 53.16 -2.24 -10.16
C ILE A 869 53.67 -3.60 -10.61
N VAL A 870 52.77 -4.39 -11.19
CA VAL A 870 53.07 -5.67 -11.85
C VAL A 870 52.55 -5.60 -13.28
N ASN A 871 53.40 -5.89 -14.26
CA ASN A 871 53.01 -5.94 -15.66
C ASN A 871 53.38 -7.28 -16.28
N TYR A 872 52.35 -8.03 -16.66
CA TYR A 872 52.41 -9.25 -17.47
C TYR A 872 51.90 -9.02 -18.90
N GLY A 873 51.20 -7.91 -19.13
CA GLY A 873 50.54 -7.60 -20.38
C GLY A 873 51.36 -6.72 -21.33
N THR A 874 50.65 -6.12 -22.28
CA THR A 874 51.24 -5.33 -23.38
C THR A 874 51.05 -3.83 -23.16
N VAL A 875 52.08 -3.05 -23.43
CA VAL A 875 52.04 -1.57 -23.48
C VAL A 875 52.34 -1.11 -24.90
N CYS A 876 51.49 -0.26 -25.48
CA CYS A 876 51.66 0.26 -26.84
C CYS A 876 51.76 1.78 -26.87
N PHE A 877 52.79 2.31 -27.52
CA PHE A 877 52.96 3.74 -27.83
C PHE A 877 52.61 3.97 -29.31
N GLY A 878 51.37 4.38 -29.58
CA GLY A 878 50.80 4.34 -30.92
C GLY A 878 50.77 2.89 -31.45
N ASP A 879 51.43 2.65 -32.59
CA ASP A 879 51.54 1.33 -33.21
C ASP A 879 52.69 0.45 -32.65
N ASP A 880 53.55 1.02 -31.79
CA ASP A 880 54.71 0.32 -31.22
C ASP A 880 54.35 -0.38 -29.89
N CYS A 881 54.18 -1.70 -29.94
CA CYS A 881 53.74 -2.51 -28.80
C CYS A 881 54.88 -3.33 -28.22
N GLN A 882 55.03 -3.26 -26.90
CA GLN A 882 56.03 -3.97 -26.11
C GLN A 882 55.33 -4.92 -25.13
N ASP A 883 55.78 -6.17 -25.06
CA ASP A 883 55.35 -7.11 -24.02
C ASP A 883 56.06 -6.83 -22.68
N SER A 884 55.75 -7.61 -21.65
CA SER A 884 56.33 -7.44 -20.31
C SER A 884 57.86 -7.61 -20.27
N ASP A 885 58.41 -8.51 -21.08
CA ASP A 885 59.86 -8.79 -21.09
C ASP A 885 60.63 -7.64 -21.75
N GLU A 886 60.01 -6.98 -22.73
CA GLU A 886 60.55 -5.80 -23.39
C GLU A 886 60.36 -4.52 -22.57
N TYR A 887 59.16 -4.28 -22.03
CA TYR A 887 58.81 -3.03 -21.35
C TYR A 887 59.38 -2.94 -19.94
N ASN A 888 59.19 -3.97 -19.10
CA ASN A 888 59.44 -3.87 -17.66
C ASN A 888 60.88 -3.46 -17.30
N PRO A 889 61.94 -3.98 -17.95
CA PRO A 889 63.32 -3.58 -17.66
C PRO A 889 63.62 -2.11 -17.97
N THR A 890 62.77 -1.43 -18.76
CA THR A 890 62.97 -0.03 -19.15
C THR A 890 62.43 0.97 -18.11
N ASN A 891 61.60 0.51 -17.17
CA ASN A 891 60.96 1.36 -16.18
C ASN A 891 61.20 0.81 -14.77
N SER A 892 62.01 1.51 -13.97
CA SER A 892 62.39 1.11 -12.60
C SER A 892 61.22 1.00 -11.62
N ASP A 893 60.10 1.65 -11.92
CA ASP A 893 58.90 1.64 -11.09
C ASP A 893 58.08 0.34 -11.27
N VAL A 894 58.27 -0.35 -12.40
CA VAL A 894 57.62 -1.63 -12.68
C VAL A 894 58.42 -2.75 -12.06
N SER A 895 57.77 -3.58 -11.28
CA SER A 895 58.44 -4.71 -10.65
C SER A 895 58.61 -5.86 -11.64
N ILE A 896 59.71 -6.61 -11.49
CA ILE A 896 60.02 -7.77 -12.33
C ILE A 896 59.44 -9.03 -11.67
N PRO A 897 58.45 -9.70 -12.28
CA PRO A 897 57.89 -10.94 -11.74
C PRO A 897 58.79 -12.14 -12.02
N TYR A 898 59.01 -12.98 -11.01
CA TYR A 898 59.68 -14.26 -11.07
C TYR A 898 58.66 -15.37 -10.79
N THR A 899 58.47 -16.23 -11.78
CA THR A 899 57.49 -17.32 -11.80
C THR A 899 58.15 -18.68 -11.57
N ASP A 900 57.37 -19.76 -11.60
CA ASP A 900 57.82 -21.12 -11.34
C ASP A 900 59.08 -21.52 -12.13
N GLY A 901 60.09 -22.01 -11.40
CA GLY A 901 61.35 -22.48 -11.95
C GLY A 901 62.38 -21.38 -12.23
N ALA A 902 62.03 -20.10 -12.02
CA ALA A 902 62.97 -19.00 -12.16
C ALA A 902 64.05 -19.05 -11.07
N THR A 903 65.24 -18.54 -11.39
CA THR A 903 66.35 -18.38 -10.44
C THR A 903 66.82 -16.93 -10.45
N ILE A 904 66.81 -16.26 -9.29
CA ILE A 904 67.17 -14.83 -9.17
C ILE A 904 68.69 -14.63 -9.37
N ALA A 905 69.49 -15.51 -8.77
CA ALA A 905 70.92 -15.58 -8.99
C ALA A 905 71.39 -17.04 -8.95
N ASP A 906 72.17 -17.42 -9.95
CA ASP A 906 72.79 -18.75 -10.06
C ASP A 906 74.00 -18.88 -9.13
N ALA A 907 74.34 -20.12 -8.76
CA ALA A 907 75.44 -20.42 -7.86
C ALA A 907 76.77 -19.83 -8.38
N GLY A 908 77.47 -19.10 -7.50
CA GLY A 908 78.73 -18.43 -7.83
C GLY A 908 78.58 -17.11 -8.61
N THR A 909 77.35 -16.67 -8.89
CA THR A 909 77.07 -15.38 -9.52
C THR A 909 76.56 -14.36 -8.51
N SER A 910 76.58 -13.08 -8.90
CA SER A 910 75.98 -11.98 -8.14
C SER A 910 75.02 -11.23 -9.05
N THR A 911 73.75 -11.14 -8.66
CA THR A 911 72.71 -10.35 -9.34
C THR A 911 72.44 -9.08 -8.52
N THR A 912 72.49 -7.91 -9.17
CA THR A 912 72.02 -6.65 -8.58
C THR A 912 70.68 -6.30 -9.21
N LEU A 913 69.62 -6.27 -8.41
CA LEU A 913 68.27 -5.92 -8.82
C LEU A 913 68.20 -4.41 -9.06
N GLY A 914 67.97 -4.01 -10.32
CA GLY A 914 67.72 -2.61 -10.72
C GLY A 914 66.26 -2.18 -10.55
N ASN A 915 65.35 -3.15 -10.43
CA ASN A 915 63.92 -2.99 -10.20
C ASN A 915 63.52 -3.84 -9.00
N LYS A 916 62.39 -3.53 -8.37
CA LYS A 916 61.76 -4.40 -7.37
C LYS A 916 61.51 -5.79 -8.00
N ALA A 917 61.84 -6.86 -7.28
CA ALA A 917 61.56 -8.23 -7.71
C ALA A 917 60.31 -8.75 -7.01
N ILE A 918 59.40 -9.36 -7.74
CA ILE A 918 58.21 -10.02 -7.18
C ILE A 918 58.33 -11.52 -7.42
N VAL A 919 58.15 -12.33 -6.39
CA VAL A 919 58.08 -13.78 -6.47
C VAL A 919 56.62 -14.21 -6.41
N THR A 920 56.13 -14.78 -7.51
CA THR A 920 54.73 -15.22 -7.65
C THR A 920 54.58 -16.73 -7.82
N GLY A 921 55.68 -17.46 -8.02
CA GLY A 921 55.75 -18.92 -8.09
C GLY A 921 56.93 -19.49 -7.28
N ASP A 922 57.33 -20.72 -7.58
CA ASP A 922 58.48 -21.41 -6.96
C ASP A 922 59.81 -20.93 -7.55
N VAL A 923 60.46 -20.01 -6.85
CA VAL A 923 61.67 -19.30 -7.31
C VAL A 923 62.87 -19.65 -6.44
N ASN A 924 64.02 -19.88 -7.08
CA ASN A 924 65.26 -20.19 -6.40
C ASN A 924 66.21 -18.99 -6.31
N ASN A 925 66.97 -18.94 -5.22
CA ASN A 925 68.23 -18.20 -5.16
C ASN A 925 69.35 -19.15 -4.73
N THR A 926 70.43 -19.20 -5.52
CA THR A 926 71.63 -20.00 -5.22
C THR A 926 72.92 -19.16 -5.22
N GLY A 927 72.85 -17.90 -5.65
CA GLY A 927 73.94 -16.92 -5.69
C GLY A 927 73.73 -15.73 -4.75
N VAL A 928 74.40 -14.61 -5.04
CA VAL A 928 74.29 -13.37 -4.23
C VAL A 928 73.31 -12.40 -4.87
N VAL A 929 72.26 -12.00 -4.15
CA VAL A 929 71.29 -10.99 -4.58
C VAL A 929 71.47 -9.72 -3.77
N SER A 930 71.46 -8.57 -4.44
CA SER A 930 71.59 -7.24 -3.83
C SER A 930 70.81 -6.19 -4.64
N GLY A 931 70.67 -4.96 -4.13
CA GLY A 931 69.97 -3.89 -4.82
C GLY A 931 68.55 -3.71 -4.30
N GLU A 932 67.60 -3.55 -5.22
CA GLU A 932 66.18 -3.34 -4.92
C GLU A 932 65.53 -4.50 -4.15
N SER A 933 64.37 -4.23 -3.56
CA SER A 933 63.66 -5.16 -2.67
C SER A 933 63.04 -6.35 -3.40
N ILE A 934 62.92 -7.46 -2.69
CA ILE A 934 62.20 -8.66 -3.11
C ILE A 934 60.87 -8.73 -2.35
N THR A 935 59.78 -8.98 -3.05
CA THR A 935 58.46 -9.20 -2.46
C THR A 935 57.95 -10.57 -2.85
N VAL A 936 57.72 -11.44 -1.88
CA VAL A 936 57.13 -12.77 -2.09
C VAL A 936 55.64 -12.68 -1.81
N LEU A 937 54.82 -12.75 -2.87
CA LEU A 937 53.37 -12.72 -2.74
C LEU A 937 52.84 -14.05 -2.20
N ASP A 938 51.57 -14.07 -1.76
CA ASP A 938 50.93 -15.25 -1.17
C ASP A 938 50.99 -16.51 -2.05
N SER A 939 51.04 -16.32 -3.37
CA SER A 939 51.15 -17.42 -4.35
C SER A 939 52.58 -17.95 -4.54
N GLY A 940 53.60 -17.25 -4.02
CA GLY A 940 55.00 -17.52 -4.32
C GLY A 940 55.75 -18.26 -3.21
N THR A 941 56.78 -18.99 -3.60
CA THR A 941 57.78 -19.57 -2.70
C THR A 941 59.16 -19.10 -3.12
N LEU A 942 59.88 -18.41 -2.24
CA LEU A 942 61.30 -18.12 -2.44
C LEU A 942 62.14 -19.16 -1.68
N THR A 943 62.97 -19.92 -2.40
CA THR A 943 63.94 -20.84 -1.80
C THR A 943 65.34 -20.24 -1.90
N ASN A 944 65.87 -19.74 -0.79
CA ASN A 944 67.26 -19.32 -0.65
C ASN A 944 68.12 -20.51 -0.23
N ASN A 945 68.76 -21.16 -1.20
CA ASN A 945 69.54 -22.38 -1.01
C ASN A 945 70.82 -22.14 -0.18
N ASP A 946 71.50 -23.20 0.27
CA ASP A 946 72.70 -23.16 1.15
C ASP A 946 73.79 -22.16 0.73
N SER A 947 74.02 -21.97 -0.57
CA SER A 947 75.03 -21.02 -1.10
C SER A 947 74.48 -19.62 -1.39
N GLY A 948 73.17 -19.44 -1.25
CA GLY A 948 72.46 -18.21 -1.54
C GLY A 948 72.65 -17.14 -0.46
N VAL A 949 72.93 -15.91 -0.89
CA VAL A 949 73.04 -14.74 -0.01
C VAL A 949 72.09 -13.65 -0.49
N ILE A 950 71.13 -13.25 0.33
CA ILE A 950 70.19 -12.16 0.00
C ILE A 950 70.54 -10.93 0.84
N ASN A 951 71.13 -9.93 0.19
CA ASN A 951 71.42 -8.61 0.79
C ASN A 951 70.27 -7.62 0.58
N SER A 952 69.38 -7.88 -0.37
CA SER A 952 68.18 -7.06 -0.61
C SER A 952 67.17 -7.20 0.52
N ASN A 953 66.46 -6.11 0.83
CA ASN A 953 65.31 -6.18 1.74
C ASN A 953 64.24 -7.10 1.13
N THR A 954 63.64 -7.94 1.96
CA THR A 954 62.69 -8.96 1.51
C THR A 954 61.40 -8.86 2.31
N THR A 955 60.27 -8.71 1.63
CA THR A 955 58.94 -8.79 2.24
C THR A 955 58.30 -10.11 1.85
N VAL A 956 57.76 -10.86 2.81
CA VAL A 956 57.17 -12.19 2.59
C VAL A 956 55.74 -12.22 3.07
N SER A 957 54.83 -12.45 2.14
CA SER A 957 53.42 -12.79 2.41
C SER A 957 53.13 -14.26 2.09
N GLY A 958 53.80 -14.84 1.07
CA GLY A 958 53.79 -16.28 0.77
C GLY A 958 54.83 -17.08 1.55
N ASN A 959 55.57 -17.98 0.87
CA ASN A 959 56.49 -18.90 1.52
C ASN A 959 57.96 -18.51 1.33
N LEU A 960 58.77 -18.69 2.37
CA LEU A 960 60.22 -18.54 2.29
C LEU A 960 60.92 -19.75 2.91
N VAL A 961 61.71 -20.47 2.12
CA VAL A 961 62.63 -21.49 2.61
C VAL A 961 64.03 -20.90 2.58
N ASN A 962 64.66 -20.75 3.73
CA ASN A 962 66.00 -20.20 3.85
C ASN A 962 66.99 -21.23 4.40
N ASP A 963 67.81 -21.79 3.52
CA ASP A 963 68.97 -22.61 3.86
C ASP A 963 70.29 -21.82 3.83
N GLY A 964 70.32 -20.67 3.13
CA GLY A 964 71.48 -19.78 2.99
C GLY A 964 71.57 -18.64 4.02
N VAL A 965 71.97 -17.46 3.58
CA VAL A 965 72.12 -16.25 4.42
C VAL A 965 71.24 -15.11 3.91
N ILE A 966 70.44 -14.49 4.79
CA ILE A 966 69.67 -13.27 4.51
C ILE A 966 70.20 -12.14 5.40
N ASN A 967 70.92 -11.21 4.78
CA ASN A 967 71.48 -10.02 5.42
C ASN A 967 70.54 -8.80 5.33
N GLY A 968 69.68 -8.77 4.30
CA GLY A 968 68.69 -7.71 4.13
C GLY A 968 67.61 -7.73 5.22
N ALA A 969 66.89 -6.61 5.39
CA ALA A 969 65.78 -6.58 6.32
C ALA A 969 64.64 -7.47 5.82
N LEU A 970 64.26 -8.47 6.64
CA LEU A 970 63.15 -9.36 6.35
C LEU A 970 61.88 -8.88 7.06
N THR A 971 60.82 -8.60 6.30
CA THR A 971 59.50 -8.25 6.83
C THR A 971 58.53 -9.37 6.50
N GLN A 972 58.02 -10.06 7.52
CA GLN A 972 56.99 -11.07 7.34
C GLN A 972 55.60 -10.44 7.52
N ASN A 973 54.83 -10.46 6.44
CA ASN A 973 53.47 -9.94 6.35
C ASN A 973 52.42 -11.06 6.22
N GLY A 974 52.86 -12.32 6.17
CA GLY A 974 52.03 -13.50 5.98
C GLY A 974 52.85 -14.79 5.92
N GLY A 975 52.18 -15.91 5.65
CA GLY A 975 52.76 -17.17 5.18
C GLY A 975 53.79 -17.86 6.08
N ASP A 976 54.44 -18.88 5.53
CA ASP A 976 55.34 -19.77 6.27
C ASP A 976 56.81 -19.52 5.90
N ILE A 977 57.61 -19.25 6.93
CA ILE A 977 59.06 -19.17 6.81
C ILE A 977 59.69 -20.41 7.45
N VAL A 978 60.38 -21.22 6.65
CA VAL A 978 61.22 -22.33 7.12
C VAL A 978 62.67 -21.86 7.07
N ASN A 979 63.28 -21.67 8.24
CA ASN A 979 64.65 -21.20 8.34
C ASN A 979 65.59 -22.31 8.85
N ASN A 980 66.48 -22.74 7.98
CA ASN A 980 67.57 -23.68 8.22
C ASN A 980 68.96 -22.98 8.19
N GLY A 981 69.02 -21.75 7.64
CA GLY A 981 70.21 -20.91 7.53
C GLY A 981 70.25 -19.73 8.51
N THR A 982 70.81 -18.60 8.07
CA THR A 982 70.96 -17.36 8.86
C THR A 982 70.04 -16.24 8.36
N ILE A 983 69.35 -15.57 9.28
CA ILE A 983 68.57 -14.34 9.02
C ILE A 983 69.06 -13.27 10.00
N ASP A 984 69.61 -12.18 9.48
CA ASP A 984 70.22 -11.13 10.32
C ASP A 984 69.19 -10.27 11.03
N SER A 985 68.08 -9.93 10.36
CA SER A 985 67.01 -9.12 10.95
C SER A 985 65.64 -9.51 10.39
N ARG A 986 64.66 -9.66 11.29
CA ARG A 986 63.27 -9.98 10.94
C ARG A 986 62.31 -9.10 11.72
N SER A 987 61.27 -8.61 11.04
CA SER A 987 60.08 -7.98 11.62
C SER A 987 58.82 -8.75 11.19
N LEU A 988 57.76 -8.70 12.01
CA LEU A 988 56.46 -9.33 11.74
C LEU A 988 55.38 -8.25 11.80
N THR A 989 54.56 -8.13 10.77
CA THR A 989 53.52 -7.08 10.63
C THR A 989 52.11 -7.65 10.81
N THR A 990 51.81 -8.77 10.15
CA THR A 990 50.52 -9.50 10.22
C THR A 990 50.83 -11.01 10.26
N ASN A 991 49.97 -11.81 10.89
CA ASN A 991 50.16 -13.24 11.26
C ASN A 991 51.11 -14.06 10.34
N GLY A 992 51.88 -15.01 10.89
CA GLY A 992 52.72 -15.92 10.10
C GLY A 992 53.53 -16.89 10.95
N VAL A 993 53.93 -18.02 10.38
CA VAL A 993 54.71 -19.06 11.09
C VAL A 993 56.17 -18.94 10.73
N LEU A 994 57.04 -18.93 11.74
CA LEU A 994 58.48 -19.14 11.56
C LEU A 994 58.84 -20.48 12.18
N THR A 995 59.26 -21.42 11.35
CA THR A 995 59.81 -22.70 11.79
C THR A 995 61.32 -22.67 11.63
N ASN A 996 62.04 -22.56 12.76
CA ASN A 996 63.48 -22.81 12.77
C ASN A 996 63.72 -24.32 12.86
N ALA A 997 64.35 -24.93 11.86
CA ALA A 997 64.76 -26.31 12.02
C ALA A 997 65.81 -26.41 13.12
N ARG A 998 65.55 -27.33 14.05
CA ARG A 998 66.29 -27.58 15.28
C ARG A 998 67.79 -27.73 14.98
N MET A 999 68.61 -26.86 15.57
CA MET A 999 70.03 -27.17 15.82
C MET A 999 70.09 -28.55 16.48
N ALA A 1000 70.63 -29.55 15.78
CA ALA A 1000 71.14 -30.75 16.43
C ALA A 1000 72.42 -30.34 17.21
N PRO A 1001 72.62 -30.89 18.42
CA PRO A 1001 73.49 -30.32 19.46
C PRO A 1001 74.96 -30.18 19.08
#